data_AF-A0A3B8PPY7-F1
#
_entry.id   AF-A0A3B8PPY7-F1
#
_cell.length_a   1.000
_cell.length_b   1.000
_cell.length_c   1.000
_cell.angle_alpha   90.00
_cell.angle_beta   90.00
_cell.angle_gamma   90.00
#
_symmetry.space_group_name_H-M   'P 1'
#
loop_
_entity.id
_entity.type
_entity.pdbx_description
1 polymer ?
#
loop_
_entity_poly.entity_id
_entity_poly.type
_entity_poly.pdbx_seq_one_letter_code
_entity_poly.pdbx_strand_id
1 'polypeptide(L)'
;MNNGPETKMLKPKVPVSRAVFSIIAVLNCAAVAVAENRFSLVAPGAPLPRVVAGSHAMEQDAAADLCRYLSRISGRDITVSDKASSGKITIHVGRDRFVEKHVGMIHKLRADGYVIRCLERDGRLHLVLAGNVGRASQWAVERFLADHCGVRWLFPDRVHGEVVPSRKTITVDRRLSKTVEPDFVNRANCGMYFFSPPRKLLRLAPYGDGQYGNHALQYIFAAKQFREHPEWFAMFGGKRQWWSYGNGWQICTTHPGTVDRAVAYIDEFFKKSPNAPVVSVGQNDGNGWCECERCKTFVNSVKPAYTLSERWFHWVNRVAHRVGKTHPGKWVEAMAYSNTSTPPRFQLEPNVAVTKTFVLDSEFQQAEQWRTVCRSVNLYSYMYGGSFLGFRHYPRAAQQFLKWGHDELGALSHITECAGDWTFDGPKYHYIQALQWDVNADVNHVMDEFCEASYGPAAKPMRDFWDRLEEVYERRQPGPYRKHHKDWLFYQWVSWNNGSYVQPNDEFQGYRKDDIAFLDRCVATATRLAAGDTSGAEFRLERLVEAWQFQRSLLVSYLEFYPASLDIAIASDKDRQAAIQRARHVAETRRARAISLARMRAHPAINPRISTVGFWSNCSAITIFSHENALLDELCSAATRFHIKTKGKMAATRFWQSVDRADSLHDAAKTQLALIGKKPANRLTNGDFESGDLRGWVVERGQVAVSKDQVRSGDFSAASTTGGPLTITQQVPVSPFERYRLTAWGRYATRPPDTSVAMEATVTFLDGQQAIYVEPTRCMLRTLDPADGWTRLRLTVSVPARADSATIKLKRNFNGNTLWDDVVLEKIRPGPPIKHGVLVDTFDGQQLDLARWTRMPPHGGIHPPPTADGSLVMDSEESYPVHSLARFNDLIKHEGPGRYRLRFHVTPSPTTKTARPGSASFNFSLTNSQTSVTRMLWYFYFSGPGRTRPMLSCFNDQSGIRKFSSSWNVKHLAANRERDLWCTFYFDPTEVTVFAAADGYDESEKSLVCRYKHGLSNMAANGSINLGLFKGPYRVDEIQLVRPRQQPK
;
A
#
# COMPACT_ATOMS: atom_id res chain seq x y z
N MET A 1 -0.47 -67.73 15.01
CA MET A 1 -1.43 -67.76 16.13
C MET A 1 -2.49 -66.70 15.80
N ASN A 2 -3.47 -67.03 14.94
CA ASN A 2 -4.80 -67.63 15.21
C ASN A 2 -5.71 -66.64 15.97
N ASN A 3 -6.90 -66.21 15.53
CA ASN A 3 -7.88 -66.56 14.47
C ASN A 3 -8.71 -65.25 14.19
N GLY A 4 -9.15 -64.82 12.98
CA GLY A 4 -10.09 -65.42 11.98
C GLY A 4 -11.57 -65.21 12.38
N PRO A 5 -12.59 -65.03 11.48
CA PRO A 5 -12.63 -64.99 9.99
C PRO A 5 -13.49 -63.82 9.38
N GLU A 6 -13.22 -63.27 8.18
CA GLU A 6 -13.67 -63.61 6.80
C GLU A 6 -15.19 -63.66 6.48
N THR A 7 -15.60 -62.91 5.43
CA THR A 7 -16.39 -63.45 4.30
C THR A 7 -16.39 -62.53 3.07
N LYS A 8 -15.96 -63.09 1.93
CA LYS A 8 -16.20 -62.64 0.53
C LYS A 8 -17.46 -63.32 -0.01
N MET A 9 -18.10 -62.76 -1.04
CA MET A 9 -18.70 -63.56 -2.13
C MET A 9 -18.88 -62.79 -3.45
N LEU A 10 -18.83 -63.56 -4.54
CA LEU A 10 -18.72 -63.23 -5.97
C LEU A 10 -20.08 -63.28 -6.73
N LYS A 11 -20.09 -62.72 -7.96
CA LYS A 11 -21.18 -62.60 -8.98
C LYS A 11 -21.62 -63.93 -9.64
N PRO A 12 -22.72 -63.95 -10.43
CA PRO A 12 -22.63 -63.91 -11.93
C PRO A 12 -23.75 -63.05 -12.63
N LYS A 13 -23.55 -62.30 -13.75
CA LYS A 13 -23.50 -62.62 -15.23
C LYS A 13 -24.82 -63.25 -15.78
N VAL A 14 -25.48 -62.87 -16.89
CA VAL A 14 -25.10 -62.38 -18.26
C VAL A 14 -26.29 -61.60 -18.96
N PRO A 15 -26.35 -61.25 -20.30
CA PRO A 15 -26.79 -59.94 -20.83
C PRO A 15 -28.03 -60.02 -21.77
N VAL A 16 -28.37 -58.95 -22.53
CA VAL A 16 -28.69 -58.97 -23.98
C VAL A 16 -29.14 -57.58 -24.51
N SER A 17 -28.53 -57.22 -25.65
CA SER A 17 -28.71 -56.21 -26.72
C SER A 17 -29.75 -55.05 -26.73
N ARG A 18 -29.22 -53.87 -27.12
CA ARG A 18 -29.58 -52.96 -28.24
C ARG A 18 -31.05 -52.84 -28.75
N ALA A 19 -31.58 -51.62 -28.59
CA ALA A 19 -32.15 -50.71 -29.60
C ALA A 19 -33.33 -51.12 -30.52
N VAL A 20 -34.39 -50.29 -30.56
CA VAL A 20 -34.89 -49.49 -31.71
C VAL A 20 -36.40 -49.15 -31.57
N PHE A 21 -36.68 -47.84 -31.56
CA PHE A 21 -37.85 -47.07 -32.06
C PHE A 21 -39.31 -47.59 -31.88
N SER A 22 -40.17 -46.78 -31.24
CA SER A 22 -41.23 -45.98 -31.91
C SER A 22 -42.19 -45.30 -30.92
N ILE A 23 -42.11 -43.97 -30.83
CA ILE A 23 -43.17 -42.96 -31.05
C ILE A 23 -44.65 -43.27 -30.67
N ILE A 24 -45.24 -42.27 -29.97
CA ILE A 24 -46.66 -41.86 -29.81
C ILE A 24 -47.46 -42.33 -28.56
N ALA A 25 -47.65 -41.34 -27.68
CA ALA A 25 -48.84 -40.90 -26.94
C ALA A 25 -49.77 -41.95 -26.29
N VAL A 26 -49.96 -41.84 -24.98
CA VAL A 26 -51.07 -41.11 -24.32
C VAL A 26 -50.98 -41.45 -22.83
N LEU A 27 -50.69 -40.47 -21.97
CA LEU A 27 -51.15 -40.47 -20.58
C LEU A 27 -51.12 -39.03 -20.08
N ASN A 28 -52.29 -38.42 -20.23
CA ASN A 28 -52.60 -37.06 -19.82
C ASN A 28 -53.07 -37.09 -18.35
N CYS A 29 -52.71 -36.03 -17.64
CA CYS A 29 -53.36 -35.47 -16.45
C CYS A 29 -53.23 -36.19 -15.10
N ALA A 30 -52.13 -35.90 -14.41
CA ALA A 30 -52.19 -35.36 -13.04
C ALA A 30 -50.91 -34.54 -12.74
N ALA A 31 -50.73 -33.42 -13.45
CA ALA A 31 -49.76 -32.41 -13.04
C ALA A 31 -50.33 -31.69 -11.82
N VAL A 32 -49.84 -32.03 -10.62
CA VAL A 32 -49.96 -31.16 -9.46
C VAL A 32 -49.15 -29.91 -9.80
N ALA A 33 -49.86 -28.82 -10.10
CA ALA A 33 -49.27 -27.51 -10.31
C ALA A 33 -48.59 -27.06 -9.01
N VAL A 34 -47.27 -27.23 -8.93
CA VAL A 34 -46.46 -26.50 -7.96
C VAL A 34 -46.49 -25.04 -8.42
N ALA A 35 -47.36 -24.24 -7.80
CA ALA A 35 -47.40 -22.81 -8.05
C ALA A 35 -45.99 -22.22 -7.85
N GLU A 36 -45.47 -21.50 -8.85
CA GLU A 36 -44.18 -20.83 -8.74
C GLU A 36 -44.20 -19.84 -7.56
N ASN A 37 -43.50 -20.16 -6.47
CA ASN A 37 -43.35 -19.29 -5.29
C ASN A 37 -42.52 -18.02 -5.55
N ARG A 38 -42.16 -17.73 -6.81
CA ARG A 38 -41.42 -16.53 -7.21
C ARG A 38 -42.35 -15.54 -7.89
N PHE A 39 -41.97 -14.27 -7.88
CA PHE A 39 -42.64 -13.24 -8.67
C PHE A 39 -41.62 -12.46 -9.48
N SER A 40 -42.06 -11.96 -10.64
CA SER A 40 -41.25 -11.09 -11.48
C SER A 40 -41.30 -9.66 -10.95
N LEU A 41 -40.22 -9.23 -10.30
CA LEU A 41 -40.02 -7.85 -9.87
C LEU A 41 -39.94 -6.90 -11.06
N VAL A 42 -39.23 -7.33 -12.11
CA VAL A 42 -39.16 -6.66 -13.41
C VAL A 42 -39.22 -7.75 -14.48
N ALA A 43 -40.00 -7.56 -15.55
CA ALA A 43 -40.06 -8.45 -16.70
C ALA A 43 -40.32 -7.64 -17.99
N PRO A 44 -40.01 -8.18 -19.19
CA PRO A 44 -40.42 -7.56 -20.44
C PRO A 44 -41.93 -7.40 -20.53
N GLY A 45 -42.41 -6.24 -21.01
CA GLY A 45 -43.85 -5.97 -21.20
C GLY A 45 -44.68 -5.80 -19.92
N ALA A 46 -44.20 -6.21 -18.75
CA ALA A 46 -44.89 -6.02 -17.48
C ALA A 46 -44.82 -4.55 -16.99
N PRO A 47 -45.79 -4.06 -16.20
CA PRO A 47 -45.67 -2.80 -15.49
C PRO A 47 -44.41 -2.77 -14.60
N LEU A 48 -43.74 -1.63 -14.53
CA LEU A 48 -42.59 -1.45 -13.64
C LEU A 48 -43.04 -1.44 -12.16
N PRO A 49 -42.18 -1.92 -11.23
CA PRO A 49 -42.47 -1.79 -9.81
C PRO A 49 -42.50 -0.32 -9.43
N ARG A 50 -43.40 0.05 -8.52
CA ARG A 50 -43.38 1.38 -7.90
C ARG A 50 -42.29 1.39 -6.83
N VAL A 51 -41.33 2.31 -6.88
CA VAL A 51 -40.31 2.46 -5.84
C VAL A 51 -40.62 3.71 -5.02
N VAL A 52 -40.83 3.54 -3.71
CA VAL A 52 -41.07 4.62 -2.75
C VAL A 52 -39.95 4.66 -1.73
N ALA A 53 -39.64 5.85 -1.24
CA ALA A 53 -38.55 6.07 -0.31
C ALA A 53 -39.05 6.78 0.96
N GLY A 54 -38.46 6.44 2.11
CA GLY A 54 -38.68 7.14 3.36
C GLY A 54 -38.18 8.59 3.31
N SER A 55 -38.61 9.43 4.25
CA SER A 55 -38.35 10.88 4.20
C SER A 55 -36.90 11.29 4.49
N HIS A 56 -36.06 10.38 5.01
CA HIS A 56 -34.69 10.72 5.35
C HIS A 56 -33.79 10.73 4.11
N ALA A 57 -32.86 11.70 3.99
CA ALA A 57 -31.99 11.85 2.81
C ALA A 57 -31.23 10.58 2.42
N MET A 58 -30.67 9.85 3.40
CA MET A 58 -30.00 8.57 3.15
C MET A 58 -30.92 7.47 2.58
N GLU A 59 -32.22 7.51 2.89
CA GLU A 59 -33.19 6.55 2.33
C GLU A 59 -33.50 6.89 0.87
N GLN A 60 -33.58 8.19 0.55
CA GLN A 60 -33.71 8.70 -0.82
C GLN A 60 -32.49 8.33 -1.67
N ASP A 61 -31.28 8.52 -1.13
CA ASP A 61 -30.03 8.12 -1.79
C ASP A 61 -30.00 6.60 -2.04
N ALA A 62 -30.39 5.79 -1.05
CA ALA A 62 -30.47 4.33 -1.17
C ALA A 62 -31.50 3.89 -2.23
N ALA A 63 -32.66 4.55 -2.30
CA ALA A 63 -33.68 4.28 -3.31
C ALA A 63 -33.20 4.64 -4.72
N ALA A 64 -32.52 5.77 -4.87
CA ALA A 64 -31.89 6.16 -6.13
C ALA A 64 -30.80 5.16 -6.55
N ASP A 65 -30.00 4.65 -5.61
CA ASP A 65 -29.00 3.60 -5.84
C ASP A 65 -29.66 2.32 -6.37
N LEU A 66 -30.72 1.85 -5.69
CA LEU A 66 -31.51 0.69 -6.08
C LEU A 66 -32.05 0.84 -7.50
N CYS A 67 -32.75 1.94 -7.77
CA CYS A 67 -33.30 2.25 -9.10
C CYS A 67 -32.21 2.23 -10.17
N ARG A 68 -31.06 2.86 -9.92
CA ARG A 68 -29.93 2.86 -10.86
C ARG A 68 -29.45 1.45 -11.21
N TYR A 69 -29.32 0.56 -10.22
CA TYR A 69 -28.89 -0.82 -10.48
C TYR A 69 -29.98 -1.64 -11.17
N LEU A 70 -31.24 -1.57 -10.72
CA LEU A 70 -32.34 -2.29 -11.37
C LEU A 70 -32.50 -1.85 -12.83
N SER A 71 -32.30 -0.57 -13.14
CA SER A 71 -32.30 -0.04 -14.51
C SER A 71 -31.15 -0.60 -15.34
N ARG A 72 -29.92 -0.61 -14.81
CA ARG A 72 -28.75 -1.20 -15.48
C ARG A 72 -28.93 -2.70 -15.73
N ILE A 73 -29.54 -3.42 -14.79
CA ILE A 73 -29.76 -4.88 -14.92
C ILE A 73 -30.82 -5.19 -15.97
N SER A 74 -31.96 -4.51 -15.90
CA SER A 74 -33.12 -4.80 -16.74
C SER A 74 -33.10 -4.13 -18.11
N GLY A 75 -32.34 -3.03 -18.25
CA GLY A 75 -32.38 -2.13 -19.40
C GLY A 75 -33.66 -1.30 -19.47
N ARG A 76 -34.46 -1.22 -18.39
CA ARG A 76 -35.69 -0.41 -18.31
C ARG A 76 -35.47 0.76 -17.34
N ASP A 77 -36.03 1.92 -17.65
CA ASP A 77 -35.87 3.12 -16.82
C ASP A 77 -36.77 3.06 -15.57
N ILE A 78 -36.18 2.69 -14.44
CA ILE A 78 -36.82 2.63 -13.12
C ILE A 78 -36.38 3.84 -12.30
N THR A 79 -37.35 4.58 -11.78
CA THR A 79 -37.14 5.80 -11.00
C THR A 79 -37.94 5.76 -9.70
N VAL A 80 -37.50 6.53 -8.70
CA VAL A 80 -38.25 6.72 -7.46
C VAL A 80 -39.50 7.54 -7.76
N SER A 81 -40.68 7.08 -7.34
CA SER A 81 -41.94 7.76 -7.62
C SER A 81 -43.01 7.49 -6.55
N ASP A 82 -43.49 8.58 -5.97
CA ASP A 82 -44.62 8.56 -5.03
C ASP A 82 -45.97 8.53 -5.73
N LYS A 83 -46.03 8.60 -7.07
CA LYS A 83 -47.29 8.51 -7.81
C LYS A 83 -47.79 7.05 -7.83
N ALA A 84 -49.10 6.86 -7.72
CA ALA A 84 -49.70 5.54 -7.84
C ALA A 84 -49.37 4.96 -9.24
N SER A 85 -48.78 3.76 -9.27
CA SER A 85 -48.52 3.04 -10.52
C SER A 85 -49.61 1.99 -10.76
N SER A 86 -49.81 1.62 -12.03
CA SER A 86 -50.65 0.49 -12.44
C SER A 86 -50.03 -0.88 -12.09
N GLY A 87 -48.79 -0.91 -11.58
CA GLY A 87 -48.09 -2.12 -11.18
C GLY A 87 -48.60 -2.72 -9.87
N LYS A 88 -48.63 -4.06 -9.81
CA LYS A 88 -49.02 -4.83 -8.60
C LYS A 88 -47.92 -4.93 -7.55
N ILE A 89 -46.74 -4.35 -7.80
CA ILE A 89 -45.55 -4.47 -6.94
C ILE A 89 -45.10 -3.08 -6.48
N THR A 90 -44.88 -2.93 -5.17
CA THR A 90 -44.26 -1.74 -4.58
C THR A 90 -42.99 -2.13 -3.84
N ILE A 91 -41.90 -1.39 -4.05
CA ILE A 91 -40.64 -1.51 -3.31
C ILE A 91 -40.55 -0.32 -2.36
N HIS A 92 -40.44 -0.59 -1.06
CA HIS A 92 -40.31 0.39 0.00
C HIS A 92 -38.85 0.43 0.44
N VAL A 93 -38.18 1.57 0.25
CA VAL A 93 -36.81 1.79 0.72
C VAL A 93 -36.84 2.77 1.89
N GLY A 94 -36.57 2.28 3.10
CA GLY A 94 -36.70 3.06 4.33
C GLY A 94 -38.10 3.09 4.93
N ARG A 95 -38.25 3.90 5.99
CA ARG A 95 -39.43 3.90 6.87
C ARG A 95 -40.54 4.81 6.34
N ASP A 96 -41.24 4.35 5.31
CA ASP A 96 -42.46 5.01 4.84
C ASP A 96 -43.70 4.62 5.67
N ARG A 97 -44.85 5.21 5.35
CA ARG A 97 -46.12 4.94 6.07
C ARG A 97 -46.52 3.46 6.04
N PHE A 98 -46.20 2.74 4.97
CA PHE A 98 -46.52 1.32 4.87
C PHE A 98 -45.63 0.50 5.80
N VAL A 99 -44.32 0.78 5.80
CA VAL A 99 -43.36 0.10 6.66
C VAL A 99 -43.67 0.32 8.14
N GLU A 100 -43.98 1.56 8.56
CA GLU A 100 -44.36 1.86 9.95
C GLU A 100 -45.60 1.09 10.41
N LYS A 101 -46.57 0.90 9.52
CA LYS A 101 -47.83 0.21 9.84
C LYS A 101 -47.70 -1.31 9.84
N HIS A 102 -46.89 -1.87 8.95
CA HIS A 102 -46.91 -3.31 8.63
C HIS A 102 -45.64 -4.07 9.00
N VAL A 103 -44.55 -3.39 9.33
CA VAL A 103 -43.29 -4.01 9.74
C VAL A 103 -43.04 -3.73 11.22
N GLY A 104 -43.67 -4.55 12.07
CA GLY A 104 -43.52 -4.46 13.52
C GLY A 104 -42.07 -4.63 13.97
N MET A 105 -41.75 -4.01 15.12
CA MET A 105 -40.45 -4.12 15.82
C MET A 105 -39.24 -3.54 15.07
N ILE A 106 -39.42 -2.87 13.93
CA ILE A 106 -38.31 -2.24 13.18
C ILE A 106 -37.54 -1.20 14.02
N HIS A 107 -38.23 -0.53 14.95
CA HIS A 107 -37.64 0.43 15.90
C HIS A 107 -36.80 -0.21 17.01
N LYS A 108 -36.90 -1.54 17.19
CA LYS A 108 -36.09 -2.30 18.18
C LYS A 108 -34.82 -2.87 17.58
N LEU A 109 -34.67 -2.85 16.26
CA LEU A 109 -33.42 -3.23 15.61
C LEU A 109 -32.32 -2.26 16.02
N ARG A 110 -31.10 -2.77 16.16
CA ARG A 110 -29.90 -1.95 16.27
C ARG A 110 -29.78 -1.00 15.09
N ALA A 111 -28.97 0.05 15.26
CA ALA A 111 -28.78 1.08 14.23
C ALA A 111 -28.33 0.49 12.89
N ASP A 112 -27.61 -0.62 12.92
CA ASP A 112 -27.13 -1.35 11.75
C ASP A 112 -27.92 -2.60 11.37
N GLY A 113 -29.01 -2.87 12.09
CA GLY A 113 -29.98 -3.91 11.72
C GLY A 113 -30.92 -3.45 10.61
N TYR A 114 -31.24 -4.38 9.70
CA TYR A 114 -32.18 -4.14 8.60
C TYR A 114 -33.10 -5.34 8.34
N VAL A 115 -34.12 -5.11 7.53
CA VAL A 115 -35.04 -6.12 7.01
C VAL A 115 -35.08 -6.12 5.49
N ILE A 116 -35.22 -7.32 4.92
CA ILE A 116 -35.53 -7.56 3.51
C ILE A 116 -36.75 -8.48 3.51
N ARG A 117 -37.94 -7.94 3.20
CA ARG A 117 -39.19 -8.68 3.40
C ARG A 117 -40.22 -8.45 2.30
N CYS A 118 -40.79 -9.52 1.78
CA CYS A 118 -41.96 -9.52 0.92
C CYS A 118 -43.23 -9.67 1.78
N LEU A 119 -44.23 -8.82 1.53
CA LEU A 119 -45.54 -8.84 2.17
C LEU A 119 -46.62 -8.74 1.11
N GLU A 120 -47.67 -9.55 1.21
CA GLU A 120 -48.84 -9.43 0.34
C GLU A 120 -49.97 -8.76 1.13
N ARG A 121 -50.44 -7.60 0.65
CA ARG A 121 -51.50 -6.80 1.27
C ARG A 121 -52.30 -6.11 0.18
N ASP A 122 -53.62 -6.04 0.38
CA ASP A 122 -54.55 -5.35 -0.54
C ASP A 122 -54.40 -5.79 -2.02
N GLY A 123 -54.14 -7.09 -2.25
CA GLY A 123 -53.92 -7.66 -3.58
C GLY A 123 -52.64 -7.21 -4.29
N ARG A 124 -51.70 -6.60 -3.55
CA ARG A 124 -50.40 -6.11 -4.02
C ARG A 124 -49.27 -6.76 -3.25
N LEU A 125 -48.11 -6.85 -3.90
CA LEU A 125 -46.89 -7.36 -3.30
C LEU A 125 -45.95 -6.21 -2.94
N HIS A 126 -45.45 -6.22 -1.71
CA HIS A 126 -44.64 -5.18 -1.12
C HIS A 126 -43.27 -5.75 -0.76
N LEU A 127 -42.20 -5.29 -1.41
CA LEU A 127 -40.82 -5.58 -1.03
C LEU A 127 -40.32 -4.45 -0.13
N VAL A 128 -39.98 -4.75 1.12
CA VAL A 128 -39.47 -3.79 2.10
C VAL A 128 -37.97 -3.97 2.26
N LEU A 129 -37.23 -2.87 2.11
CA LEU A 129 -35.80 -2.72 2.32
C LEU A 129 -35.58 -1.56 3.31
N ALA A 130 -35.58 -1.85 4.61
CA ALA A 130 -35.62 -0.81 5.64
C ALA A 130 -34.92 -1.25 6.93
N GLY A 131 -34.66 -0.32 7.84
CA GLY A 131 -34.21 -0.60 9.20
C GLY A 131 -34.54 0.55 10.14
N ASN A 132 -33.96 0.55 11.34
CA ASN A 132 -34.31 1.54 12.36
C ASN A 132 -33.92 2.98 11.96
N VAL A 133 -32.77 3.13 11.30
CA VAL A 133 -32.20 4.42 10.86
C VAL A 133 -32.03 4.46 9.33
N GLY A 134 -31.95 5.67 8.75
CA GLY A 134 -31.86 5.81 7.30
C GLY A 134 -30.68 5.10 6.62
N ARG A 135 -29.54 4.97 7.31
CA ARG A 135 -28.37 4.20 6.81
C ARG A 135 -28.66 2.70 6.68
N ALA A 136 -29.59 2.15 7.46
CA ALA A 136 -29.94 0.74 7.39
C ALA A 136 -30.60 0.33 6.07
N SER A 137 -31.35 1.25 5.47
CA SER A 137 -31.95 1.07 4.14
C SER A 137 -30.89 0.91 3.06
N GLN A 138 -29.74 1.58 3.19
CA GLN A 138 -28.61 1.41 2.29
C GLN A 138 -28.06 -0.03 2.35
N TRP A 139 -27.81 -0.58 3.55
CA TRP A 139 -27.35 -1.97 3.70
C TRP A 139 -28.38 -2.98 3.20
N ALA A 140 -29.67 -2.75 3.45
CA ALA A 140 -30.75 -3.59 2.92
C ALA A 140 -30.77 -3.62 1.39
N VAL A 141 -30.65 -2.45 0.74
CA VAL A 141 -30.55 -2.32 -0.72
C VAL A 141 -29.31 -3.04 -1.24
N GLU A 142 -28.15 -2.84 -0.63
CA GLU A 142 -26.89 -3.45 -1.08
C GLU A 142 -26.93 -4.98 -0.99
N ARG A 143 -27.47 -5.52 0.11
CA ARG A 143 -27.64 -6.96 0.30
C ARG A 143 -28.71 -7.53 -0.62
N PHE A 144 -29.80 -6.80 -0.87
CA PHE A 144 -30.78 -7.21 -1.88
C PHE A 144 -30.17 -7.28 -3.29
N LEU A 145 -29.42 -6.25 -3.68
CA LEU A 145 -28.75 -6.19 -4.98
C LEU A 145 -27.70 -7.31 -5.14
N ALA A 146 -26.93 -7.60 -4.10
CA ALA A 146 -25.96 -8.68 -4.11
C ALA A 146 -26.65 -10.06 -4.16
N ASP A 147 -27.52 -10.36 -3.19
CA ASP A 147 -28.01 -11.71 -2.93
C ASP A 147 -29.13 -12.12 -3.91
N HIS A 148 -29.91 -11.15 -4.40
CA HIS A 148 -31.09 -11.42 -5.24
C HIS A 148 -30.97 -10.87 -6.66
N CYS A 149 -30.11 -9.88 -6.91
CA CYS A 149 -29.91 -9.31 -8.24
C CYS A 149 -28.56 -9.65 -8.88
N GLY A 150 -27.60 -10.22 -8.13
CA GLY A 150 -26.30 -10.65 -8.64
C GLY A 150 -25.29 -9.51 -8.86
N VAL A 151 -25.51 -8.33 -8.27
CA VAL A 151 -24.55 -7.22 -8.34
C VAL A 151 -23.33 -7.53 -7.46
N ARG A 152 -22.12 -7.21 -7.93
CA ARG A 152 -20.88 -7.35 -7.15
C ARG A 152 -20.01 -6.10 -7.30
N TRP A 153 -19.36 -5.70 -6.21
CA TRP A 153 -18.40 -4.58 -6.15
C TRP A 153 -17.04 -5.14 -5.78
N LEU A 154 -16.15 -5.30 -6.75
CA LEU A 154 -14.98 -6.18 -6.62
C LEU A 154 -13.63 -5.45 -6.63
N PHE A 155 -13.56 -4.27 -7.24
CA PHE A 155 -12.27 -3.64 -7.55
C PHE A 155 -12.36 -2.11 -7.55
N PRO A 156 -11.31 -1.38 -7.08
CA PRO A 156 -11.23 0.09 -7.09
C PRO A 156 -10.93 0.64 -8.50
N ASP A 157 -11.79 0.31 -9.46
CA ASP A 157 -11.73 0.82 -10.82
C ASP A 157 -13.10 1.35 -11.27
N ARG A 158 -13.10 2.42 -12.07
CA ARG A 158 -14.33 3.09 -12.48
C ARG A 158 -15.13 2.30 -13.51
N VAL A 159 -14.48 1.48 -14.33
CA VAL A 159 -15.07 0.76 -15.47
C VAL A 159 -15.27 -0.71 -15.15
N HIS A 160 -14.24 -1.35 -14.60
CA HIS A 160 -14.16 -2.79 -14.37
C HIS A 160 -14.30 -3.18 -12.89
N GLY A 161 -14.62 -2.21 -12.02
CA GLY A 161 -14.76 -2.42 -10.58
C GLY A 161 -16.07 -3.07 -10.13
N GLU A 162 -17.13 -2.97 -10.92
CA GLU A 162 -18.44 -3.54 -10.62
C GLU A 162 -18.84 -4.59 -11.65
N VAL A 163 -19.51 -5.65 -11.21
CA VAL A 163 -20.22 -6.60 -12.06
C VAL A 163 -21.71 -6.36 -11.87
N VAL A 164 -22.37 -5.95 -12.95
CA VAL A 164 -23.82 -5.76 -12.98
C VAL A 164 -24.38 -6.68 -14.06
N PRO A 165 -25.14 -7.72 -13.70
CA PRO A 165 -25.65 -8.67 -14.67
C PRO A 165 -26.68 -8.01 -15.58
N SER A 166 -26.74 -8.42 -16.84
CA SER A 166 -27.79 -8.01 -17.78
C SER A 166 -28.85 -9.10 -17.86
N ARG A 167 -30.06 -8.83 -17.39
CA ARG A 167 -31.17 -9.78 -17.35
C ARG A 167 -32.50 -9.09 -17.62
N LYS A 168 -33.27 -9.60 -18.59
CA LYS A 168 -34.58 -9.05 -18.96
C LYS A 168 -35.64 -9.23 -17.87
N THR A 169 -35.48 -10.25 -17.02
CA THR A 169 -36.39 -10.56 -15.92
C THR A 169 -35.63 -10.66 -14.61
N ILE A 170 -36.12 -9.98 -13.58
CA ILE A 170 -35.63 -10.06 -12.20
C ILE A 170 -36.73 -10.75 -11.39
N THR A 171 -36.44 -11.91 -10.79
CA THR A 171 -37.40 -12.66 -9.98
C THR A 171 -36.97 -12.74 -8.53
N VAL A 172 -37.92 -12.60 -7.61
CA VAL A 172 -37.71 -12.65 -6.17
C VAL A 172 -38.67 -13.69 -5.57
N ASP A 173 -38.24 -14.36 -4.49
CA ASP A 173 -39.10 -15.30 -3.75
C ASP A 173 -40.20 -14.53 -3.00
N ARG A 174 -41.45 -14.94 -3.16
CA ARG A 174 -42.60 -14.35 -2.47
C ARG A 174 -42.54 -14.51 -0.96
N ARG A 175 -41.81 -15.52 -0.46
CA ARG A 175 -41.60 -15.82 0.97
C ARG A 175 -40.36 -15.16 1.55
N LEU A 176 -39.64 -14.34 0.78
CA LEU A 176 -38.45 -13.65 1.25
C LEU A 176 -38.77 -12.84 2.52
N SER A 177 -38.19 -13.22 3.65
CA SER A 177 -38.34 -12.50 4.91
C SER A 177 -37.08 -12.71 5.75
N LYS A 178 -36.19 -11.73 5.71
CA LYS A 178 -34.95 -11.69 6.49
C LYS A 178 -34.95 -10.48 7.41
N THR A 179 -34.49 -10.70 8.64
CA THR A 179 -34.11 -9.65 9.59
C THR A 179 -32.68 -9.95 9.97
N VAL A 180 -31.79 -8.98 9.80
CA VAL A 180 -30.35 -9.18 9.97
C VAL A 180 -29.83 -8.10 10.90
N GLU A 181 -29.02 -8.50 11.87
CA GLU A 181 -28.22 -7.61 12.69
C GLU A 181 -26.80 -8.18 12.79
N PRO A 182 -25.74 -7.35 12.75
CA PRO A 182 -24.36 -7.85 12.67
C PRO A 182 -23.83 -8.33 14.02
N ASP A 183 -23.01 -9.38 14.04
CA ASP A 183 -22.42 -9.91 15.28
C ASP A 183 -21.55 -8.87 16.02
N PHE A 184 -20.68 -8.17 15.30
CA PHE A 184 -19.94 -7.02 15.86
C PHE A 184 -20.68 -5.72 15.57
N VAL A 185 -20.99 -4.89 16.57
CA VAL A 185 -21.60 -3.55 16.37
C VAL A 185 -20.62 -2.54 15.79
N ASN A 186 -19.31 -2.79 15.92
CA ASN A 186 -18.26 -1.97 15.33
C ASN A 186 -17.27 -2.82 14.54
N ARG A 187 -17.00 -2.34 13.32
CA ARG A 187 -16.36 -3.08 12.24
C ARG A 187 -15.46 -2.12 11.48
N ALA A 188 -14.28 -1.86 12.03
CA ALA A 188 -13.37 -0.84 11.52
C ALA A 188 -12.19 -1.47 10.77
N ASN A 189 -12.14 -1.24 9.47
CA ASN A 189 -11.05 -1.67 8.59
C ASN A 189 -10.13 -0.46 8.32
N CYS A 190 -9.21 -0.22 9.25
CA CYS A 190 -8.29 0.92 9.22
C CYS A 190 -7.39 0.84 7.99
N GLY A 191 -7.22 1.98 7.29
CA GLY A 191 -6.49 2.06 6.03
C GLY A 191 -7.34 1.99 4.77
N MET A 192 -8.62 1.61 4.85
CA MET A 192 -9.48 1.54 3.65
C MET A 192 -9.72 2.90 2.97
N TYR A 193 -9.40 4.01 3.63
CA TYR A 193 -9.45 5.36 3.06
C TYR A 193 -8.53 5.55 1.84
N PHE A 194 -7.56 4.66 1.60
CA PHE A 194 -6.75 4.67 0.37
C PHE A 194 -7.58 4.43 -0.90
N PHE A 195 -8.74 3.76 -0.81
CA PHE A 195 -9.57 3.38 -1.95
C PHE A 195 -10.80 4.29 -2.13
N SER A 196 -10.62 5.59 -1.89
CA SER A 196 -11.71 6.57 -1.72
C SER A 196 -12.60 6.78 -2.96
N PRO A 197 -13.94 6.96 -2.78
CA PRO A 197 -14.66 6.78 -1.53
C PRO A 197 -14.78 5.28 -1.18
N PRO A 198 -14.35 4.85 0.03
CA PRO A 198 -14.33 3.42 0.40
C PRO A 198 -15.73 2.79 0.35
N ARG A 199 -16.76 3.64 0.55
CA ARG A 199 -18.19 3.31 0.48
C ARG A 199 -18.64 2.70 -0.85
N LYS A 200 -17.86 2.82 -1.93
CA LYS A 200 -18.21 2.19 -3.22
C LYS A 200 -17.85 0.71 -3.29
N LEU A 201 -16.86 0.27 -2.53
CA LEU A 201 -16.23 -1.05 -2.66
C LEU A 201 -16.60 -1.97 -1.49
N LEU A 202 -16.52 -1.45 -0.27
CA LEU A 202 -16.94 -2.14 0.95
C LEU A 202 -18.13 -1.41 1.54
N ARG A 203 -19.33 -1.78 1.09
CA ARG A 203 -20.51 -0.96 1.33
C ARG A 203 -21.19 -1.17 2.70
N LEU A 204 -20.85 -2.27 3.39
CA LEU A 204 -21.42 -2.65 4.70
C LEU A 204 -20.69 -2.08 5.94
N ALA A 205 -20.10 -0.89 5.82
CA ALA A 205 -19.41 -0.19 6.92
C ALA A 205 -20.36 0.13 8.09
N PRO A 206 -19.90 0.20 9.36
CA PRO A 206 -20.76 0.34 10.54
C PRO A 206 -21.45 1.70 10.65
N TYR A 207 -22.52 1.75 11.46
CA TYR A 207 -23.14 3.03 11.87
C TYR A 207 -22.16 3.88 12.70
N GLY A 208 -22.26 5.20 12.61
CA GLY A 208 -21.35 6.10 13.35
C GLY A 208 -19.90 6.10 12.86
N ASP A 209 -19.65 5.57 11.65
CA ASP A 209 -18.35 5.53 10.97
C ASP A 209 -17.26 4.70 11.66
N GLY A 210 -17.63 3.82 12.60
CA GLY A 210 -16.74 2.81 13.13
C GLY A 210 -15.70 3.33 14.14
N GLN A 211 -16.04 4.37 14.90
CA GLN A 211 -15.10 5.10 15.76
C GLN A 211 -14.84 4.46 17.14
N TYR A 212 -15.18 3.18 17.37
CA TYR A 212 -14.91 2.52 18.65
C TYR A 212 -13.53 1.86 18.61
N GLY A 213 -12.77 1.88 19.71
CA GLY A 213 -11.39 1.37 19.82
C GLY A 213 -10.35 2.17 19.06
N ASN A 214 -10.48 3.50 19.09
CA ASN A 214 -9.52 4.44 18.51
C ASN A 214 -8.83 5.30 19.59
N HIS A 215 -7.76 5.99 19.20
CA HIS A 215 -7.11 7.01 20.03
C HIS A 215 -8.01 8.25 20.16
N ALA A 216 -8.92 8.23 21.14
CA ALA A 216 -9.97 9.24 21.29
C ALA A 216 -9.55 10.47 22.10
N LEU A 217 -8.57 10.35 23.00
CA LEU A 217 -8.19 11.45 23.88
C LEU A 217 -7.87 12.76 23.14
N GLN A 218 -7.23 12.70 21.98
CA GLN A 218 -6.95 13.87 21.15
C GLN A 218 -8.18 14.61 20.60
N TYR A 219 -9.33 13.93 20.48
CA TYR A 219 -10.60 14.56 20.08
C TYR A 219 -11.35 15.14 21.29
N ILE A 220 -11.17 14.54 22.48
CA ILE A 220 -11.76 15.01 23.73
C ILE A 220 -10.99 16.23 24.28
N PHE A 221 -9.66 16.17 24.20
CA PHE A 221 -8.70 17.12 24.78
C PHE A 221 -7.85 17.77 23.68
N ALA A 222 -8.41 18.78 23.01
CA ALA A 222 -7.77 19.47 21.90
C ALA A 222 -6.99 20.72 22.36
N ALA A 223 -6.43 21.46 21.39
CA ALA A 223 -5.66 22.70 21.61
C ALA A 223 -6.41 23.71 22.48
N LYS A 224 -7.74 23.76 22.32
CA LYS A 224 -8.62 24.62 23.10
C LYS A 224 -8.55 24.26 24.58
N GLN A 225 -8.78 22.99 24.92
CA GLN A 225 -8.71 22.52 26.31
C GLN A 225 -7.31 22.70 26.90
N PHE A 226 -6.24 22.57 26.11
CA PHE A 226 -4.89 22.81 26.63
C PHE A 226 -4.65 24.28 27.00
N ARG A 227 -5.18 25.23 26.21
CA ARG A 227 -5.06 26.66 26.50
C ARG A 227 -5.89 27.07 27.71
N GLU A 228 -7.09 26.53 27.83
CA GLU A 228 -8.04 26.88 28.91
C GLU A 228 -7.73 26.15 30.22
N HIS A 229 -7.29 24.90 30.11
CA HIS A 229 -7.08 23.98 31.21
C HIS A 229 -5.78 23.18 31.04
N PRO A 230 -4.61 23.83 31.04
CA PRO A 230 -3.33 23.13 30.92
C PRO A 230 -3.16 22.08 32.02
N GLU A 231 -3.79 22.27 33.19
CA GLU A 231 -3.75 21.35 34.33
C GLU A 231 -4.31 19.96 34.04
N TRP A 232 -5.15 19.82 33.02
CA TRP A 232 -5.74 18.56 32.56
C TRP A 232 -4.76 17.68 31.77
N PHE A 233 -3.68 18.26 31.25
CA PHE A 233 -2.71 17.57 30.40
C PHE A 233 -1.55 17.03 31.23
N ALA A 234 -0.90 15.96 30.76
CA ALA A 234 0.19 15.34 31.49
C ALA A 234 1.33 16.33 31.77
N MET A 235 1.83 16.31 33.01
CA MET A 235 3.14 16.85 33.37
C MET A 235 4.17 15.77 33.06
N PHE A 236 5.09 16.02 32.12
CA PHE A 236 6.14 15.08 31.74
C PHE A 236 7.45 15.83 31.54
N GLY A 237 8.53 15.41 32.21
CA GLY A 237 9.81 16.13 32.16
C GLY A 237 9.71 17.59 32.63
N GLY A 238 8.86 17.83 33.63
CA GLY A 238 8.65 19.17 34.23
C GLY A 238 7.81 20.14 33.39
N LYS A 239 7.23 19.71 32.27
CA LYS A 239 6.38 20.56 31.41
C LYS A 239 5.04 19.92 31.11
N ARG A 240 4.00 20.75 30.97
CA ARG A 240 2.69 20.33 30.45
C ARG A 240 2.71 20.41 28.94
N GLN A 241 2.22 19.35 28.28
CA GLN A 241 2.39 19.19 26.84
C GLN A 241 1.06 18.94 26.13
N TRP A 242 0.92 19.54 24.95
CA TRP A 242 -0.13 19.24 23.98
C TRP A 242 0.44 19.37 22.57
N TRP A 243 0.05 18.47 21.68
CA TRP A 243 0.56 18.38 20.31
C TRP A 243 -0.52 17.79 19.39
N SER A 244 -0.43 18.06 18.09
CA SER A 244 -1.19 17.31 17.09
C SER A 244 -0.73 15.85 17.01
N TYR A 245 -1.67 14.93 16.76
CA TYR A 245 -1.55 13.46 16.56
C TYR A 245 -0.13 12.86 16.51
N GLY A 246 0.14 11.82 17.31
CA GLY A 246 1.31 10.95 17.16
C GLY A 246 2.55 11.26 18.02
N ASN A 247 2.52 12.31 18.85
CA ASN A 247 3.70 12.75 19.63
C ASN A 247 3.68 12.32 21.12
N GLY A 248 3.06 11.20 21.45
CA GLY A 248 3.35 10.51 22.71
C GLY A 248 2.69 11.06 23.99
N TRP A 249 1.81 12.07 23.94
CA TRP A 249 1.26 12.72 25.14
C TRP A 249 -0.03 12.06 25.66
N GLN A 250 -0.24 12.15 26.98
CA GLN A 250 -1.47 11.69 27.65
C GLN A 250 -2.09 12.79 28.53
N ILE A 251 -3.25 12.51 29.14
CA ILE A 251 -3.90 13.40 30.10
C ILE A 251 -3.44 13.13 31.55
N CYS A 252 -3.73 14.07 32.44
CA CYS A 252 -3.66 13.87 33.88
C CYS A 252 -4.89 13.10 34.37
N THR A 253 -4.82 11.77 34.37
CA THR A 253 -5.95 10.86 34.69
C THR A 253 -6.49 10.97 36.12
N THR A 254 -5.79 11.68 37.02
CA THR A 254 -6.29 11.90 38.38
C THR A 254 -7.01 13.24 38.54
N HIS A 255 -6.85 14.21 37.63
CA HIS A 255 -7.48 15.53 37.73
C HIS A 255 -9.00 15.44 37.46
N PRO A 256 -9.88 15.96 38.34
CA PRO A 256 -11.32 15.75 38.23
C PRO A 256 -11.91 16.38 36.96
N GLY A 257 -11.40 17.55 36.55
CA GLY A 257 -11.84 18.22 35.33
C GLY A 257 -11.65 17.40 34.04
N THR A 258 -10.74 16.42 34.03
CA THR A 258 -10.63 15.50 32.88
C THR A 258 -11.82 14.54 32.79
N VAL A 259 -12.36 14.10 33.92
CA VAL A 259 -13.59 13.28 33.95
C VAL A 259 -14.79 14.12 33.52
N ASP A 260 -14.90 15.35 34.03
CA ASP A 260 -15.98 16.27 33.65
C ASP A 260 -16.01 16.54 32.14
N ARG A 261 -14.85 16.85 31.56
CA ARG A 261 -14.71 17.10 30.12
C ARG A 261 -15.04 15.86 29.28
N ALA A 262 -14.58 14.68 29.69
CA ALA A 262 -14.86 13.44 28.97
C ALA A 262 -16.36 13.10 29.00
N VAL A 263 -17.02 13.24 30.16
CA VAL A 263 -18.47 13.03 30.28
C VAL A 263 -19.24 14.03 29.40
N ALA A 264 -18.85 15.30 29.39
CA ALA A 264 -19.48 16.32 28.53
C ALA A 264 -19.34 15.97 27.03
N TYR A 265 -18.14 15.54 26.60
CA TYR A 265 -17.92 15.10 25.23
C TYR A 265 -18.81 13.89 24.86
N ILE A 266 -18.89 12.91 25.76
CA ILE A 266 -19.70 11.70 25.56
C ILE A 266 -21.19 12.06 25.44
N ASP A 267 -21.68 12.98 26.27
CA ASP A 267 -23.05 13.49 26.20
C ASP A 267 -23.33 14.21 24.87
N GLU A 268 -22.41 15.07 24.41
CA GLU A 268 -22.47 15.70 23.09
C GLU A 268 -22.53 14.66 21.96
N PHE A 269 -21.70 13.60 22.06
CA PHE A 269 -21.66 12.52 21.08
C PHE A 269 -23.00 11.77 20.99
N PHE A 270 -23.55 11.30 22.12
CA PHE A 270 -24.81 10.56 22.11
C PHE A 270 -26.02 11.44 21.77
N LYS A 271 -26.00 12.74 22.07
CA LYS A 271 -27.03 13.68 21.57
C LYS A 271 -27.01 13.79 20.05
N LYS A 272 -25.83 13.84 19.45
CA LYS A 272 -25.67 13.87 17.99
C LYS A 272 -25.95 12.52 17.33
N SER A 273 -25.74 11.41 18.05
CA SER A 273 -25.85 10.06 17.52
C SER A 273 -26.55 9.14 18.53
N PRO A 274 -27.86 9.32 18.78
CA PRO A 274 -28.59 8.63 19.85
C PRO A 274 -28.66 7.12 19.65
N ASN A 275 -28.53 6.64 18.41
CA ASN A 275 -28.55 5.21 18.08
C ASN A 275 -27.16 4.56 18.12
N ALA A 276 -26.08 5.32 18.36
CA ALA A 276 -24.74 4.74 18.56
C ALA A 276 -24.71 3.92 19.86
N PRO A 277 -24.24 2.65 19.84
CA PRO A 277 -24.19 1.82 21.06
C PRO A 277 -22.98 2.09 21.97
N VAL A 278 -21.89 2.64 21.43
CA VAL A 278 -20.61 2.80 22.14
C VAL A 278 -20.02 4.19 21.88
N VAL A 279 -19.12 4.64 22.74
CA VAL A 279 -18.23 5.79 22.53
C VAL A 279 -16.81 5.44 23.01
N SER A 280 -15.78 5.82 22.26
CA SER A 280 -14.38 5.56 22.64
C SER A 280 -13.83 6.66 23.56
N VAL A 281 -13.05 6.26 24.56
CA VAL A 281 -12.15 7.13 25.34
C VAL A 281 -10.71 6.62 25.29
N GLY A 282 -10.33 5.87 24.25
CA GLY A 282 -8.99 5.27 24.12
C GLY A 282 -7.83 6.27 24.26
N GLN A 283 -6.79 5.86 24.98
CA GLN A 283 -5.55 6.63 25.19
C GLN A 283 -4.85 6.96 23.87
N ASN A 284 -3.97 7.97 23.84
CA ASN A 284 -3.14 8.26 22.65
C ASN A 284 -1.99 7.24 22.51
N ASP A 285 -1.33 7.21 21.35
CA ASP A 285 -0.04 6.53 21.21
C ASP A 285 1.06 7.15 22.09
N GLY A 286 2.00 6.31 22.55
CA GLY A 286 3.25 6.68 23.22
C GLY A 286 3.22 6.78 24.76
N ASN A 287 4.34 7.26 25.33
CA ASN A 287 4.70 7.02 26.75
C ASN A 287 4.68 8.26 27.66
N GLY A 288 4.20 9.42 27.20
CA GLY A 288 4.16 10.69 27.91
C GLY A 288 3.05 10.76 28.97
N TRP A 289 3.12 9.86 29.94
CA TRP A 289 2.17 9.76 31.05
C TRP A 289 2.46 10.78 32.15
N CYS A 290 1.42 11.24 32.84
CA CYS A 290 1.54 12.31 33.84
C CYS A 290 2.35 11.89 35.09
N GLU A 291 3.30 12.74 35.46
CA GLU A 291 4.22 12.61 36.62
C GLU A 291 3.91 13.64 37.72
N CYS A 292 2.75 14.31 37.67
CA CYS A 292 2.37 15.30 38.66
C CYS A 292 2.17 14.68 40.05
N GLU A 293 2.24 15.50 41.10
CA GLU A 293 2.17 15.02 42.49
C GLU A 293 0.87 14.29 42.81
N ARG A 294 -0.25 14.76 42.26
CA ARG A 294 -1.55 14.09 42.40
C ARG A 294 -1.55 12.68 41.82
N CYS A 295 -0.88 12.49 40.67
CA CYS A 295 -0.74 11.17 40.05
C CYS A 295 0.17 10.25 40.87
N LYS A 296 1.29 10.77 41.39
CA LYS A 296 2.21 10.01 42.25
C LYS A 296 1.53 9.59 43.55
N THR A 297 0.84 10.52 44.20
CA THR A 297 0.07 10.26 45.43
C THR A 297 -1.01 9.20 45.19
N PHE A 298 -1.78 9.31 44.10
CA PHE A 298 -2.80 8.32 43.76
C PHE A 298 -2.21 6.92 43.55
N VAL A 299 -1.11 6.81 42.79
CA VAL A 299 -0.43 5.53 42.56
C VAL A 299 0.01 4.88 43.86
N ASN A 300 0.56 5.68 44.78
CA ASN A 300 1.07 5.21 46.08
C ASN A 300 -0.01 5.12 47.18
N SER A 301 -1.28 5.37 46.87
CA SER A 301 -2.38 5.34 47.86
C SER A 301 -2.75 3.93 48.35
N VAL A 302 -2.19 2.90 47.72
CA VAL A 302 -2.46 1.49 48.02
C VAL A 302 -1.17 0.68 48.02
N LYS A 303 -1.21 -0.51 48.65
CA LYS A 303 -0.09 -1.48 48.63
C LYS A 303 -0.55 -2.82 48.02
N PRO A 304 0.21 -3.41 47.07
CA PRO A 304 1.25 -2.76 46.25
C PRO A 304 0.69 -1.54 45.49
N ALA A 305 1.58 -0.61 45.10
CA ALA A 305 1.21 0.60 44.38
C ALA A 305 0.49 0.28 43.06
N TYR A 306 -0.45 1.14 42.65
CA TYR A 306 -1.15 0.95 41.39
C TYR A 306 -0.20 1.01 40.20
N THR A 307 -0.35 0.06 39.29
CA THR A 307 0.27 0.09 37.97
C THR A 307 -0.27 1.25 37.14
N LEU A 308 0.43 1.56 36.05
CA LEU A 308 -0.04 2.53 35.08
C LEU A 308 -1.40 2.14 34.47
N SER A 309 -1.60 0.84 34.21
CA SER A 309 -2.87 0.31 33.72
C SER A 309 -3.99 0.56 34.72
N GLU A 310 -3.79 0.24 36.00
CA GLU A 310 -4.79 0.50 37.04
C GLU A 310 -5.15 1.98 37.17
N ARG A 311 -4.16 2.87 37.07
CA ARG A 311 -4.41 4.32 37.07
C ARG A 311 -5.25 4.76 35.87
N TRP A 312 -4.98 4.21 34.69
CA TRP A 312 -5.74 4.48 33.48
C TRP A 312 -7.20 4.00 33.63
N PHE A 313 -7.38 2.72 34.00
CA PHE A 313 -8.70 2.13 34.11
C PHE A 313 -9.52 2.66 35.29
N HIS A 314 -8.89 3.21 36.33
CA HIS A 314 -9.60 3.94 37.38
C HIS A 314 -10.26 5.22 36.83
N TRP A 315 -9.58 5.95 35.94
CA TRP A 315 -10.17 7.11 35.27
C TRP A 315 -11.32 6.69 34.34
N VAL A 316 -11.13 5.63 33.55
CA VAL A 316 -12.17 5.05 32.69
C VAL A 316 -13.41 4.69 33.51
N ASN A 317 -13.22 4.03 34.66
CA ASN A 317 -14.31 3.64 35.55
C ASN A 317 -15.14 4.84 36.01
N ARG A 318 -14.47 5.94 36.41
CA ARG A 318 -15.15 7.16 36.84
C ARG A 318 -15.97 7.82 35.73
N VAL A 319 -15.44 7.80 34.51
CA VAL A 319 -16.18 8.28 33.32
C VAL A 319 -17.39 7.39 33.06
N ALA A 320 -17.18 6.08 32.98
CA ALA A 320 -18.22 5.09 32.68
C ALA A 320 -19.35 5.08 33.72
N HIS A 321 -19.03 5.21 35.01
CA HIS A 321 -19.99 5.33 36.11
C HIS A 321 -20.96 6.50 35.91
N ARG A 322 -20.44 7.67 35.50
CA ARG A 322 -21.26 8.85 35.26
C ARG A 322 -22.08 8.72 33.99
N VAL A 323 -21.50 8.15 32.94
CA VAL A 323 -22.19 7.91 31.67
C VAL A 323 -23.33 6.91 31.85
N GLY A 324 -23.14 5.84 32.64
CA GLY A 324 -24.19 4.84 32.89
C GLY A 324 -25.43 5.41 33.58
N LYS A 325 -25.28 6.50 34.34
CA LYS A 325 -26.41 7.21 34.98
C LYS A 325 -27.24 8.04 34.00
N THR A 326 -26.60 8.66 33.00
CA THR A 326 -27.28 9.57 32.05
C THR A 326 -27.62 8.90 30.72
N HIS A 327 -26.92 7.84 30.35
CA HIS A 327 -27.04 7.12 29.08
C HIS A 327 -27.12 5.60 29.32
N PRO A 328 -28.21 5.10 29.94
CA PRO A 328 -28.35 3.67 30.25
C PRO A 328 -28.31 2.82 28.97
N GLY A 329 -27.62 1.68 29.03
CA GLY A 329 -27.45 0.76 27.89
C GLY A 329 -26.38 1.18 26.87
N LYS A 330 -25.69 2.31 27.07
CA LYS A 330 -24.55 2.74 26.25
C LYS A 330 -23.22 2.29 26.86
N TRP A 331 -22.28 1.90 26.00
CA TRP A 331 -20.94 1.48 26.40
C TRP A 331 -19.92 2.61 26.30
N VAL A 332 -18.97 2.63 27.23
CA VAL A 332 -17.74 3.40 27.15
C VAL A 332 -16.60 2.43 26.84
N GLU A 333 -15.96 2.62 25.70
CA GLU A 333 -14.86 1.78 25.26
C GLU A 333 -13.50 2.41 25.61
N ALA A 334 -12.56 1.58 26.08
CA ALA A 334 -11.19 1.99 26.32
C ALA A 334 -10.18 0.92 25.87
N MET A 335 -9.06 1.36 25.30
CA MET A 335 -7.99 0.47 24.85
C MET A 335 -7.15 -0.06 26.01
N ALA A 336 -6.80 -1.36 25.94
CA ALA A 336 -5.77 -2.02 26.75
C ALA A 336 -4.53 -2.27 25.89
N TYR A 337 -3.69 -1.24 25.76
CA TYR A 337 -2.63 -1.18 24.74
C TYR A 337 -1.28 -0.77 25.35
N SER A 338 -0.20 -1.44 24.95
CA SER A 338 1.17 -1.12 25.36
C SER A 338 1.30 -1.07 26.90
N ASN A 339 1.67 0.07 27.49
CA ASN A 339 1.88 0.18 28.94
C ASN A 339 0.60 0.06 29.79
N THR A 340 -0.58 0.02 29.18
CA THR A 340 -1.88 -0.19 29.86
C THR A 340 -2.54 -1.51 29.45
N SER A 341 -1.74 -2.50 29.04
CA SER A 341 -2.29 -3.76 28.51
C SER A 341 -2.76 -4.75 29.58
N THR A 342 -2.20 -4.69 30.80
CA THR A 342 -2.51 -5.62 31.90
C THR A 342 -3.85 -5.29 32.57
N PRO A 343 -4.70 -6.27 32.91
CA PRO A 343 -5.95 -6.03 33.63
C PRO A 343 -5.72 -5.44 35.03
N PRO A 344 -6.59 -4.53 35.51
CA PRO A 344 -6.54 -4.04 36.87
C PRO A 344 -7.00 -5.11 37.86
N ARG A 345 -6.65 -4.94 39.15
CA ARG A 345 -7.11 -5.84 40.23
C ARG A 345 -8.52 -5.54 40.75
N PHE A 346 -9.25 -4.65 40.09
CA PHE A 346 -10.61 -4.23 40.47
C PHE A 346 -11.59 -4.42 39.31
N GLN A 347 -12.87 -4.59 39.64
CA GLN A 347 -13.94 -4.72 38.67
C GLN A 347 -14.22 -3.40 37.96
N LEU A 348 -14.40 -3.46 36.64
CA LEU A 348 -14.84 -2.32 35.85
C LEU A 348 -16.37 -2.16 35.91
N GLU A 349 -16.83 -0.93 35.67
CA GLU A 349 -18.25 -0.61 35.55
C GLU A 349 -18.90 -1.49 34.46
N PRO A 350 -20.14 -1.94 34.65
CA PRO A 350 -20.81 -2.88 33.74
C PRO A 350 -20.93 -2.42 32.29
N ASN A 351 -20.79 -1.12 32.04
CA ASN A 351 -20.85 -0.49 30.73
C ASN A 351 -19.46 -0.16 30.15
N VAL A 352 -18.37 -0.74 30.67
CA VAL A 352 -17.04 -0.61 30.08
C VAL A 352 -16.76 -1.79 29.13
N ALA A 353 -16.36 -1.47 27.91
CA ALA A 353 -15.84 -2.44 26.94
C ALA A 353 -14.33 -2.19 26.73
N VAL A 354 -13.51 -3.23 26.80
CA VAL A 354 -12.05 -3.09 26.70
C VAL A 354 -11.57 -3.55 25.34
N THR A 355 -10.86 -2.71 24.58
CA THR A 355 -10.27 -3.13 23.30
C THR A 355 -8.83 -3.59 23.49
N LYS A 356 -8.58 -4.88 23.27
CA LYS A 356 -7.25 -5.49 23.39
C LYS A 356 -6.55 -5.59 22.04
N THR A 357 -5.28 -5.20 21.99
CA THR A 357 -4.41 -5.39 20.82
C THR A 357 -3.80 -6.80 20.80
N PHE A 358 -3.71 -7.39 19.60
CA PHE A 358 -3.14 -8.72 19.37
C PHE A 358 -1.96 -8.67 18.39
N VAL A 359 -0.76 -8.63 18.96
CA VAL A 359 0.57 -8.59 18.33
C VAL A 359 1.44 -9.76 18.82
N LEU A 360 1.31 -10.16 20.09
CA LEU A 360 2.13 -11.18 20.75
C LEU A 360 1.24 -12.30 21.32
N ASP A 361 1.79 -13.52 21.37
CA ASP A 361 1.09 -14.71 21.89
C ASP A 361 0.60 -14.53 23.33
N SER A 362 1.39 -13.86 24.18
CA SER A 362 1.02 -13.56 25.58
C SER A 362 -0.28 -12.74 25.72
N GLU A 363 -0.72 -12.05 24.67
CA GLU A 363 -1.89 -11.18 24.72
C GLU A 363 -3.21 -11.95 24.65
N PHE A 364 -3.21 -13.19 24.14
CA PHE A 364 -4.39 -14.06 24.19
C PHE A 364 -4.74 -14.44 25.63
N GLN A 365 -3.73 -14.85 26.41
CA GLN A 365 -3.90 -15.11 27.85
C GLN A 365 -4.34 -13.85 28.60
N GLN A 366 -3.78 -12.68 28.26
CA GLN A 366 -4.22 -11.42 28.86
C GLN A 366 -5.68 -11.11 28.54
N ALA A 367 -6.15 -11.38 27.31
CA ALA A 367 -7.54 -11.17 26.93
C ALA A 367 -8.50 -12.05 27.75
N GLU A 368 -8.12 -13.30 28.04
CA GLU A 368 -8.87 -14.18 28.94
C GLU A 368 -8.90 -13.64 30.37
N GLN A 369 -7.78 -13.11 30.87
CA GLN A 369 -7.73 -12.47 32.19
C GLN A 369 -8.64 -11.24 32.26
N TRP A 370 -8.71 -10.44 31.19
CA TRP A 370 -9.59 -9.29 31.09
C TRP A 370 -11.08 -9.63 31.28
N ARG A 371 -11.53 -10.82 30.83
CA ARG A 371 -12.91 -11.29 31.06
C ARG A 371 -13.29 -11.39 32.52
N THR A 372 -12.32 -11.52 33.42
CA THR A 372 -12.59 -11.62 34.87
C THR A 372 -12.92 -10.27 35.51
N VAL A 373 -12.68 -9.15 34.80
CA VAL A 373 -12.88 -7.79 35.32
C VAL A 373 -13.79 -6.91 34.46
N CYS A 374 -14.18 -7.35 33.26
CA CYS A 374 -15.15 -6.66 32.41
C CYS A 374 -16.00 -7.64 31.59
N ARG A 375 -17.13 -7.16 31.05
CA ARG A 375 -18.11 -7.98 30.31
C ARG A 375 -17.79 -8.15 28.83
N SER A 376 -16.92 -7.31 28.27
CA SER A 376 -16.59 -7.30 26.85
C SER A 376 -15.10 -7.00 26.66
N VAL A 377 -14.42 -7.90 25.97
CA VAL A 377 -13.06 -7.70 25.47
C VAL A 377 -13.08 -7.70 23.95
N ASN A 378 -13.02 -6.50 23.37
CA ASN A 378 -13.03 -6.26 21.94
C ASN A 378 -11.69 -6.56 21.28
N LEU A 379 -11.74 -6.86 19.98
CA LEU A 379 -10.59 -7.27 19.19
C LEU A 379 -9.96 -6.10 18.42
N TYR A 380 -8.66 -5.87 18.62
CA TYR A 380 -7.83 -5.05 17.74
C TYR A 380 -6.72 -5.90 17.12
N SER A 381 -6.83 -6.19 15.83
CA SER A 381 -5.85 -6.98 15.07
C SER A 381 -5.06 -6.13 14.07
N TYR A 382 -3.94 -6.68 13.59
CA TYR A 382 -3.11 -6.02 12.58
C TYR A 382 -2.99 -6.90 11.32
N MET A 383 -4.09 -7.00 10.58
CA MET A 383 -4.20 -7.73 9.31
C MET A 383 -3.60 -6.95 8.11
N TYR A 384 -2.45 -6.27 8.31
CA TYR A 384 -1.82 -5.40 7.33
C TYR A 384 -1.54 -6.09 5.98
N GLY A 385 -1.63 -5.31 4.91
CA GLY A 385 -0.92 -5.56 3.63
C GLY A 385 0.10 -4.48 3.27
N GLY A 386 0.04 -3.31 3.92
CA GLY A 386 0.85 -2.14 3.65
C GLY A 386 2.35 -2.38 3.85
N SER A 387 2.62 -3.45 4.58
CA SER A 387 3.92 -3.91 5.07
C SER A 387 4.50 -5.12 4.39
N PHE A 388 3.89 -5.52 3.29
CA PHE A 388 4.19 -6.78 2.65
C PHE A 388 4.44 -6.58 1.16
N LEU A 389 5.28 -7.41 0.60
CA LEU A 389 5.60 -7.41 -0.83
C LEU A 389 4.80 -8.46 -1.63
N GLY A 390 3.76 -9.04 -1.02
CA GLY A 390 3.00 -10.12 -1.64
C GLY A 390 1.63 -10.36 -1.01
N PHE A 391 1.00 -11.46 -1.43
CA PHE A 391 -0.36 -11.82 -1.02
C PHE A 391 -0.44 -12.18 0.46
N ARG A 392 -1.50 -11.68 1.13
CA ARG A 392 -1.81 -11.92 2.54
C ARG A 392 -3.22 -12.52 2.62
N HIS A 393 -3.27 -13.86 2.60
CA HIS A 393 -4.52 -14.60 2.49
C HIS A 393 -4.63 -15.67 3.60
N TYR A 394 -5.69 -15.60 4.41
CA TYR A 394 -5.91 -16.45 5.59
C TYR A 394 -7.38 -16.46 6.07
N PRO A 395 -8.37 -16.72 5.19
CA PRO A 395 -9.79 -16.67 5.54
C PRO A 395 -10.17 -17.52 6.75
N ARG A 396 -9.65 -18.77 6.88
CA ARG A 396 -10.01 -19.66 7.99
C ARG A 396 -9.45 -19.17 9.32
N ALA A 397 -8.20 -18.72 9.35
CA ALA A 397 -7.60 -18.16 10.56
C ALA A 397 -8.31 -16.87 11.01
N ALA A 398 -8.72 -16.03 10.05
CA ALA A 398 -9.52 -14.84 10.35
C ALA A 398 -10.90 -15.21 10.95
N GLN A 399 -11.58 -16.22 10.38
CA GLN A 399 -12.85 -16.71 10.91
C GLN A 399 -12.70 -17.23 12.34
N GLN A 400 -11.72 -18.09 12.59
CA GLN A 400 -11.47 -18.66 13.92
C GLN A 400 -11.18 -17.58 14.96
N PHE A 401 -10.34 -16.59 14.62
CA PHE A 401 -10.00 -15.48 15.51
C PHE A 401 -11.23 -14.62 15.86
N LEU A 402 -12.04 -14.26 14.85
CA LEU A 402 -13.24 -13.44 15.04
C LEU A 402 -14.31 -14.19 15.83
N LYS A 403 -14.53 -15.47 15.49
CA LYS A 403 -15.46 -16.33 16.22
C LYS A 403 -15.05 -16.52 17.67
N TRP A 404 -13.76 -16.74 17.95
CA TRP A 404 -13.23 -16.81 19.31
C TRP A 404 -13.50 -15.52 20.09
N GLY A 405 -13.20 -14.35 19.53
CA GLY A 405 -13.50 -13.09 20.21
C GLY A 405 -14.99 -12.87 20.47
N HIS A 406 -15.85 -13.25 19.52
CA HIS A 406 -17.30 -13.16 19.69
C HIS A 406 -17.80 -14.12 20.78
N ASP A 407 -17.53 -15.41 20.65
CA ASP A 407 -18.09 -16.48 21.49
C ASP A 407 -17.46 -16.50 22.89
N GLU A 408 -16.14 -16.33 22.98
CA GLU A 408 -15.42 -16.44 24.25
C GLU A 408 -15.27 -15.09 24.93
N LEU A 409 -14.93 -14.01 24.22
CA LEU A 409 -14.62 -12.73 24.87
C LEU A 409 -15.82 -11.78 25.03
N GLY A 410 -16.99 -12.13 24.47
CA GLY A 410 -18.14 -11.22 24.40
C GLY A 410 -17.80 -9.94 23.64
N ALA A 411 -16.95 -10.05 22.60
CA ALA A 411 -16.48 -8.91 21.84
C ALA A 411 -17.65 -8.25 21.09
N LEU A 412 -17.83 -6.95 21.31
CA LEU A 412 -18.80 -6.10 20.61
C LEU A 412 -18.19 -5.47 19.35
N SER A 413 -16.87 -5.46 19.25
CA SER A 413 -16.12 -4.74 18.23
C SER A 413 -14.94 -5.55 17.70
N HIS A 414 -14.76 -5.51 16.38
CA HIS A 414 -13.51 -5.85 15.72
C HIS A 414 -12.98 -4.64 14.95
N ILE A 415 -11.73 -4.31 15.24
CA ILE A 415 -10.96 -3.29 14.55
C ILE A 415 -9.73 -3.98 13.99
N THR A 416 -9.39 -3.66 12.75
CA THR A 416 -8.15 -4.14 12.19
C THR A 416 -7.46 -3.09 11.36
N GLU A 417 -6.15 -3.03 11.48
CA GLU A 417 -5.32 -2.37 10.48
C GLU A 417 -5.14 -3.31 9.29
N CYS A 418 -5.68 -2.93 8.14
CA CYS A 418 -5.73 -3.79 6.95
C CYS A 418 -5.27 -3.09 5.67
N ALA A 419 -4.80 -1.84 5.76
CA ALA A 419 -4.23 -1.08 4.64
C ALA A 419 -3.32 -1.97 3.78
N GLY A 420 -3.47 -1.96 2.46
CA GLY A 420 -2.69 -2.75 1.52
C GLY A 420 -2.95 -2.32 0.07
N ASP A 421 -2.35 -3.02 -0.90
CA ASP A 421 -2.71 -2.86 -2.32
C ASP A 421 -3.81 -3.88 -2.68
N TRP A 422 -4.85 -3.44 -3.39
CA TRP A 422 -6.04 -4.26 -3.65
C TRP A 422 -5.72 -5.53 -4.42
N THR A 423 -4.72 -5.50 -5.29
CA THR A 423 -4.30 -6.67 -6.03
C THR A 423 -3.82 -7.82 -5.12
N PHE A 424 -3.22 -7.52 -3.98
CA PHE A 424 -2.79 -8.53 -3.00
C PHE A 424 -3.89 -8.90 -2.00
N ASP A 425 -4.72 -7.92 -1.62
CA ASP A 425 -5.60 -8.00 -0.46
C ASP A 425 -7.09 -7.99 -0.78
N GLY A 426 -7.49 -7.84 -2.04
CA GLY A 426 -8.89 -7.70 -2.46
C GLY A 426 -9.85 -8.70 -1.77
N PRO A 427 -9.62 -10.03 -1.91
CA PRO A 427 -10.49 -11.02 -1.27
C PRO A 427 -10.52 -10.93 0.26
N LYS A 428 -9.42 -10.50 0.88
CA LYS A 428 -9.33 -10.31 2.34
C LYS A 428 -10.35 -9.30 2.84
N TYR A 429 -10.56 -8.23 2.10
CA TYR A 429 -11.56 -7.24 2.47
C TYR A 429 -13.00 -7.78 2.41
N HIS A 430 -13.28 -8.71 1.50
CA HIS A 430 -14.58 -9.33 1.36
C HIS A 430 -14.88 -10.31 2.49
N TYR A 431 -13.99 -11.27 2.77
CA TYR A 431 -14.26 -12.24 3.84
C TYR A 431 -14.20 -11.60 5.23
N ILE A 432 -13.34 -10.60 5.47
CA ILE A 432 -13.35 -9.87 6.76
C ILE A 432 -14.69 -9.14 6.95
N GLN A 433 -15.20 -8.45 5.92
CA GLN A 433 -16.49 -7.77 6.03
C GLN A 433 -17.66 -8.75 6.25
N ALA A 434 -17.63 -9.91 5.60
CA ALA A 434 -18.61 -10.97 5.82
C ALA A 434 -18.56 -11.49 7.26
N LEU A 435 -17.37 -11.84 7.76
CA LEU A 435 -17.15 -12.35 9.11
C LEU A 435 -17.48 -11.33 10.21
N GLN A 436 -17.27 -10.03 9.93
CA GLN A 436 -17.64 -8.97 10.85
C GLN A 436 -19.17 -8.81 10.97
N TRP A 437 -19.93 -9.21 9.94
CA TRP A 437 -21.39 -9.25 9.97
C TRP A 437 -21.94 -10.54 10.57
N ASP A 438 -21.31 -11.67 10.25
CA ASP A 438 -21.69 -13.01 10.73
C ASP A 438 -20.41 -13.82 10.93
N VAL A 439 -20.03 -14.09 12.19
CA VAL A 439 -18.79 -14.83 12.50
C VAL A 439 -18.82 -16.28 12.02
N ASN A 440 -20.00 -16.80 11.68
CA ASN A 440 -20.20 -18.13 11.12
C ASN A 440 -20.37 -18.11 9.60
N ALA A 441 -20.19 -16.97 8.93
CA ALA A 441 -20.25 -16.87 7.48
C ALA A 441 -19.30 -17.90 6.82
N ASP A 442 -19.79 -18.61 5.82
CA ASP A 442 -18.97 -19.59 5.09
C ASP A 442 -17.94 -18.88 4.23
N VAL A 443 -16.70 -18.84 4.72
CA VAL A 443 -15.59 -18.20 4.01
C VAL A 443 -15.24 -18.88 2.69
N ASN A 444 -15.52 -20.18 2.53
CA ASN A 444 -15.33 -20.86 1.25
C ASN A 444 -16.33 -20.34 0.23
N HIS A 445 -17.61 -20.24 0.62
CA HIS A 445 -18.63 -19.67 -0.25
C HIS A 445 -18.32 -18.22 -0.65
N VAL A 446 -17.87 -17.39 0.30
CA VAL A 446 -17.44 -16.01 0.00
C VAL A 446 -16.29 -15.99 -1.02
N MET A 447 -15.33 -16.89 -0.89
CA MET A 447 -14.20 -17.00 -1.82
C MET A 447 -14.61 -17.53 -3.19
N ASP A 448 -15.55 -18.48 -3.25
CA ASP A 448 -16.11 -18.99 -4.51
C ASP A 448 -16.85 -17.88 -5.25
N GLU A 449 -17.76 -17.17 -4.59
CA GLU A 449 -18.48 -16.03 -5.18
C GLU A 449 -17.52 -14.94 -5.65
N PHE A 450 -16.48 -14.64 -4.87
CA PHE A 450 -15.48 -13.66 -5.26
C PHE A 450 -14.74 -14.10 -6.53
N CYS A 451 -14.31 -15.37 -6.60
CA CYS A 451 -13.58 -15.89 -7.75
C CYS A 451 -14.46 -15.97 -9.01
N GLU A 452 -15.71 -16.42 -8.89
CA GLU A 452 -16.69 -16.45 -9.96
C GLU A 452 -16.98 -15.05 -10.51
N ALA A 453 -17.28 -14.11 -9.62
CA ALA A 453 -17.60 -12.75 -10.04
C ALA A 453 -16.37 -12.02 -10.60
N SER A 454 -15.18 -12.26 -10.04
CA SER A 454 -13.96 -11.58 -10.47
C SER A 454 -13.42 -12.12 -11.78
N TYR A 455 -13.43 -13.44 -11.96
CA TYR A 455 -12.64 -14.12 -12.98
C TYR A 455 -13.45 -15.00 -13.93
N GLY A 456 -14.77 -15.12 -13.75
CA GLY A 456 -15.65 -15.85 -14.66
C GLY A 456 -15.21 -17.32 -14.87
N PRO A 457 -14.99 -17.78 -16.12
CA PRO A 457 -14.51 -19.14 -16.40
C PRO A 457 -13.18 -19.50 -15.70
N ALA A 458 -12.37 -18.50 -15.33
CA ALA A 458 -11.11 -18.69 -14.60
C ALA A 458 -11.29 -18.82 -13.07
N ALA A 459 -12.53 -18.89 -12.56
CA ALA A 459 -12.81 -18.96 -11.13
C ALA A 459 -12.07 -20.12 -10.43
N LYS A 460 -12.15 -21.34 -10.98
CA LYS A 460 -11.52 -22.53 -10.39
C LYS A 460 -9.99 -22.40 -10.22
N PRO A 461 -9.19 -22.15 -11.27
CA PRO A 461 -7.74 -22.02 -11.09
C PRO A 461 -7.37 -20.84 -10.18
N MET A 462 -8.21 -19.80 -10.13
CA MET A 462 -8.00 -18.69 -9.19
C MET A 462 -8.36 -19.05 -7.74
N ARG A 463 -9.38 -19.87 -7.52
CA ARG A 463 -9.68 -20.44 -6.21
C ARG A 463 -8.52 -21.30 -5.72
N ASP A 464 -8.02 -22.20 -6.57
CA ASP A 464 -6.84 -23.02 -6.28
C ASP A 464 -5.60 -22.15 -5.94
N PHE A 465 -5.42 -21.02 -6.63
CA PHE A 465 -4.35 -20.06 -6.36
C PHE A 465 -4.44 -19.47 -4.94
N TRP A 466 -5.63 -19.02 -4.54
CA TRP A 466 -5.86 -18.44 -3.21
C TRP A 466 -5.76 -19.49 -2.10
N ASP A 467 -6.32 -20.69 -2.31
CA ASP A 467 -6.23 -21.79 -1.34
C ASP A 467 -4.76 -22.18 -1.10
N ARG A 468 -3.94 -22.26 -2.16
CA ARG A 468 -2.49 -22.51 -2.02
C ARG A 468 -1.78 -21.41 -1.23
N LEU A 469 -2.18 -20.14 -1.36
CA LEU A 469 -1.59 -19.06 -0.56
C LEU A 469 -1.94 -19.18 0.92
N GLU A 470 -3.15 -19.66 1.24
CA GLU A 470 -3.53 -19.97 2.63
C GLU A 470 -2.73 -21.17 3.17
N GLU A 471 -2.55 -22.23 2.40
CA GLU A 471 -1.70 -23.36 2.81
C GLU A 471 -0.25 -22.91 3.09
N VAL A 472 0.30 -21.97 2.30
CA VAL A 472 1.62 -21.40 2.56
C VAL A 472 1.63 -20.64 3.89
N TYR A 473 0.58 -19.85 4.15
CA TYR A 473 0.42 -19.12 5.41
C TYR A 473 0.40 -20.07 6.61
N GLU A 474 -0.39 -21.15 6.56
CA GLU A 474 -0.53 -22.17 7.61
C GLU A 474 0.78 -22.96 7.88
N ARG A 475 1.62 -23.15 6.84
CA ARG A 475 2.92 -23.82 6.96
C ARG A 475 3.96 -23.01 7.74
N ARG A 476 3.77 -21.69 7.87
CA ARG A 476 4.78 -20.84 8.51
C ARG A 476 5.00 -21.30 9.94
N GLN A 477 6.28 -21.42 10.27
CA GLN A 477 6.70 -21.89 11.59
C GLN A 477 6.65 -20.75 12.60
N PRO A 478 6.48 -21.07 13.89
CA PRO A 478 6.64 -20.11 14.94
C PRO A 478 8.02 -19.44 14.91
N GLY A 479 8.05 -18.11 14.91
CA GLY A 479 9.26 -17.35 15.23
C GLY A 479 9.56 -17.48 16.72
N PRO A 480 10.65 -16.90 17.24
CA PRO A 480 11.07 -17.09 18.63
C PRO A 480 10.05 -16.66 19.70
N TYR A 481 8.98 -15.96 19.30
CA TYR A 481 7.91 -15.46 20.17
C TYR A 481 6.58 -16.22 20.03
N ARG A 482 6.58 -17.43 19.44
CA ARG A 482 5.34 -18.14 19.08
C ARG A 482 5.32 -19.56 19.69
N LYS A 483 4.39 -19.84 20.60
CA LYS A 483 4.14 -21.20 21.11
C LYS A 483 2.68 -21.63 20.93
N HIS A 484 1.74 -20.70 21.03
CA HIS A 484 0.29 -20.91 20.89
C HIS A 484 -0.32 -19.92 19.87
N HIS A 485 -1.56 -20.17 19.40
CA HIS A 485 -2.35 -19.31 18.49
C HIS A 485 -1.61 -18.67 17.29
N LYS A 486 -0.61 -19.37 16.74
CA LYS A 486 0.34 -18.85 15.74
C LYS A 486 -0.31 -18.28 14.48
N ASP A 487 -1.45 -18.85 14.07
CA ASP A 487 -2.12 -18.48 12.81
C ASP A 487 -2.93 -17.19 12.94
N TRP A 488 -3.15 -16.71 14.19
CA TRP A 488 -3.93 -15.51 14.51
C TRP A 488 -3.05 -14.27 14.74
N LEU A 489 -1.72 -14.41 14.73
CA LEU A 489 -0.77 -13.31 14.91
C LEU A 489 -0.46 -12.61 13.59
N PHE A 490 -1.43 -11.85 13.08
CA PHE A 490 -1.33 -11.25 11.75
C PHE A 490 -0.21 -10.19 11.60
N TYR A 491 0.25 -9.55 12.69
CA TYR A 491 1.28 -8.49 12.66
C TYR A 491 2.71 -8.99 12.43
N GLN A 492 3.10 -10.14 12.98
CA GLN A 492 4.50 -10.45 13.30
C GLN A 492 5.44 -10.71 12.09
N TRP A 493 5.03 -10.32 10.89
CA TRP A 493 5.63 -10.69 9.62
C TRP A 493 6.03 -9.45 8.78
N VAL A 494 5.96 -8.25 9.36
CA VAL A 494 6.14 -6.97 8.65
C VAL A 494 7.61 -6.71 8.26
N SER A 495 7.83 -6.15 7.06
CA SER A 495 9.16 -5.75 6.58
C SER A 495 9.53 -4.28 6.89
N TRP A 496 8.77 -3.62 7.77
CA TRP A 496 8.75 -2.15 7.95
C TRP A 496 10.04 -1.54 8.47
N ASN A 497 10.72 -2.19 9.40
CA ASN A 497 11.78 -1.53 10.14
C ASN A 497 12.99 -2.45 10.39
N ASN A 498 14.16 -1.99 9.97
CA ASN A 498 15.46 -2.56 10.31
C ASN A 498 15.81 -2.44 11.82
N GLY A 499 14.97 -1.78 12.62
CA GLY A 499 15.01 -1.79 14.08
C GLY A 499 13.97 -2.69 14.74
N SER A 500 13.14 -3.42 13.97
CA SER A 500 12.15 -4.35 14.51
C SER A 500 12.81 -5.64 15.02
N TYR A 501 12.18 -6.31 15.99
CA TYR A 501 12.54 -7.66 16.45
C TYR A 501 12.22 -8.76 15.42
N VAL A 502 11.61 -8.40 14.29
CA VAL A 502 11.23 -9.33 13.21
C VAL A 502 12.46 -9.73 12.39
N GLN A 503 12.54 -11.02 12.05
CA GLN A 503 13.65 -11.56 11.28
C GLN A 503 13.62 -11.06 9.82
N PRO A 504 14.77 -10.78 9.20
CA PRO A 504 14.84 -10.40 7.80
C PRO A 504 14.22 -11.47 6.89
N ASN A 505 13.53 -11.04 5.82
CA ASN A 505 12.90 -11.92 4.83
C ASN A 505 11.79 -12.86 5.40
N ASP A 506 11.27 -12.61 6.61
CA ASP A 506 10.30 -13.49 7.28
C ASP A 506 9.03 -13.75 6.44
N GLU A 507 8.58 -12.75 5.66
CA GLU A 507 7.41 -12.89 4.78
C GLU A 507 7.57 -13.95 3.67
N PHE A 508 8.80 -14.35 3.32
CA PHE A 508 9.07 -15.39 2.31
C PHE A 508 9.23 -16.79 2.92
N GLN A 509 9.27 -16.90 4.26
CA GLN A 509 9.33 -18.20 4.92
C GLN A 509 8.06 -19.02 4.67
N GLY A 510 8.22 -20.35 4.59
CA GLY A 510 7.14 -21.31 4.33
C GLY A 510 6.87 -21.60 2.85
N TYR A 511 7.30 -20.71 1.94
CA TYR A 511 7.24 -20.94 0.50
C TYR A 511 8.26 -22.00 0.04
N ARG A 512 7.88 -22.77 -0.97
CA ARG A 512 8.71 -23.78 -1.66
C ARG A 512 8.71 -23.52 -3.17
N LYS A 513 9.68 -24.10 -3.88
CA LYS A 513 9.72 -24.02 -5.35
C LYS A 513 8.47 -24.60 -6.02
N ASP A 514 7.91 -25.67 -5.44
CA ASP A 514 6.68 -26.30 -5.94
C ASP A 514 5.46 -25.40 -5.79
N ASP A 515 5.46 -24.48 -4.82
CA ASP A 515 4.39 -23.48 -4.70
C ASP A 515 4.45 -22.49 -5.87
N ILE A 516 5.65 -22.03 -6.24
CA ILE A 516 5.83 -21.17 -7.43
C ILE A 516 5.33 -21.90 -8.66
N ALA A 517 5.74 -23.16 -8.87
CA ALA A 517 5.32 -23.93 -10.03
C ALA A 517 3.80 -24.18 -10.06
N PHE A 518 3.17 -24.39 -8.90
CA PHE A 518 1.72 -24.55 -8.79
C PHE A 518 0.98 -23.26 -9.14
N LEU A 519 1.38 -22.15 -8.51
CA LEU A 519 0.75 -20.84 -8.72
C LEU A 519 0.97 -20.34 -10.17
N ASP A 520 2.12 -20.61 -10.78
CA ASP A 520 2.37 -20.36 -12.21
C ASP A 520 1.39 -21.11 -13.11
N ARG A 521 1.07 -22.38 -12.81
CA ARG A 521 0.08 -23.15 -13.57
C ARG A 521 -1.34 -22.61 -13.40
N CYS A 522 -1.71 -22.22 -12.18
CA CYS A 522 -2.99 -21.57 -11.90
C CYS A 522 -3.13 -20.30 -12.73
N VAL A 523 -2.14 -19.41 -12.68
CA VAL A 523 -2.13 -18.15 -13.43
C VAL A 523 -2.17 -18.39 -14.94
N ALA A 524 -1.31 -19.28 -15.48
CA ALA A 524 -1.31 -19.58 -16.91
C ALA A 524 -2.67 -20.13 -17.40
N THR A 525 -3.29 -21.00 -16.60
CA THR A 525 -4.63 -21.54 -16.91
C THR A 525 -5.70 -20.46 -16.85
N ALA A 526 -5.68 -19.64 -15.79
CA ALA A 526 -6.62 -18.54 -15.60
C ALA A 526 -6.53 -17.53 -16.75
N THR A 527 -5.32 -17.11 -17.14
CA THR A 527 -5.11 -16.13 -18.22
C THR A 527 -5.69 -16.62 -19.54
N ARG A 528 -5.48 -17.90 -19.88
CA ARG A 528 -6.05 -18.51 -21.09
C ARG A 528 -7.59 -18.53 -21.06
N LEU A 529 -8.19 -18.79 -19.89
CA LEU A 529 -9.65 -18.85 -19.75
C LEU A 529 -10.29 -17.44 -19.78
N ALA A 530 -9.66 -16.45 -19.16
CA ALA A 530 -10.19 -15.09 -19.10
C ALA A 530 -10.08 -14.32 -20.43
N ALA A 531 -9.11 -14.66 -21.29
CA ALA A 531 -8.96 -14.05 -22.62
C ALA A 531 -10.19 -14.23 -23.54
N GLY A 532 -11.08 -15.19 -23.23
CA GLY A 532 -12.34 -15.41 -23.95
C GLY A 532 -13.59 -14.88 -23.23
N ASP A 533 -13.45 -14.15 -22.12
CA ASP A 533 -14.55 -13.66 -21.28
C ASP A 533 -14.77 -12.14 -21.45
N THR A 534 -15.40 -11.49 -20.49
CA THR A 534 -15.60 -10.03 -20.47
C THR A 534 -14.29 -9.27 -20.24
N SER A 535 -14.18 -8.08 -20.84
CA SER A 535 -13.05 -7.17 -20.61
C SER A 535 -12.83 -6.82 -19.13
N GLY A 536 -13.88 -6.87 -18.30
CA GLY A 536 -13.76 -6.70 -16.85
C GLY A 536 -13.08 -7.88 -16.14
N ALA A 537 -13.40 -9.12 -16.53
CA ALA A 537 -12.76 -10.31 -15.97
C ALA A 537 -11.29 -10.39 -16.38
N GLU A 538 -11.00 -10.16 -17.67
CA GLU A 538 -9.63 -10.06 -18.19
C GLU A 538 -8.83 -8.97 -17.46
N PHE A 539 -9.38 -7.76 -17.34
CA PHE A 539 -8.74 -6.65 -16.65
C PHE A 539 -8.39 -7.00 -15.20
N ARG A 540 -9.35 -7.53 -14.42
CA ARG A 540 -9.12 -7.87 -13.00
C ARG A 540 -8.10 -9.00 -12.84
N LEU A 541 -8.15 -10.00 -13.72
CA LEU A 541 -7.16 -11.08 -13.70
C LEU A 541 -5.77 -10.55 -14.02
N GLU A 542 -5.63 -9.71 -15.05
CA GLU A 542 -4.34 -9.15 -15.46
C GLU A 542 -3.67 -8.38 -14.32
N ARG A 543 -4.42 -7.60 -13.54
CA ARG A 543 -3.88 -6.94 -12.33
C ARG A 543 -3.28 -7.96 -11.37
N LEU A 544 -3.99 -9.06 -11.10
CA LEU A 544 -3.49 -10.12 -10.23
C LEU A 544 -2.23 -10.79 -10.81
N VAL A 545 -2.18 -11.02 -12.12
CA VAL A 545 -1.00 -11.58 -12.79
C VAL A 545 0.21 -10.67 -12.60
N GLU A 546 0.05 -9.35 -12.70
CA GLU A 546 1.13 -8.39 -12.46
C GLU A 546 1.68 -8.50 -11.03
N ALA A 547 0.80 -8.57 -10.03
CA ALA A 547 1.18 -8.78 -8.64
C ALA A 547 1.85 -10.13 -8.40
N TRP A 548 1.35 -11.21 -9.02
CA TRP A 548 1.99 -12.51 -8.93
C TRP A 548 3.38 -12.49 -9.54
N GLN A 549 3.56 -11.91 -10.73
CA GLN A 549 4.88 -11.77 -11.36
C GLN A 549 5.87 -10.99 -10.47
N PHE A 550 5.39 -9.94 -9.79
CA PHE A 550 6.19 -9.20 -8.82
C PHE A 550 6.59 -10.08 -7.63
N GLN A 551 5.64 -10.71 -6.92
CA GLN A 551 5.96 -11.52 -5.75
C GLN A 551 6.79 -12.76 -6.13
N ARG A 552 6.46 -13.42 -7.24
CA ARG A 552 7.21 -14.54 -7.80
C ARG A 552 8.68 -14.19 -7.97
N SER A 553 8.99 -13.00 -8.49
CA SER A 553 10.38 -12.56 -8.64
C SER A 553 11.13 -12.42 -7.31
N LEU A 554 10.42 -12.14 -6.21
CA LEU A 554 11.01 -12.07 -4.87
C LEU A 554 11.22 -13.46 -4.28
N LEU A 555 10.24 -14.36 -4.49
CA LEU A 555 10.33 -15.75 -4.05
C LEU A 555 11.45 -16.51 -4.76
N VAL A 556 11.62 -16.31 -6.08
CA VAL A 556 12.77 -16.87 -6.83
C VAL A 556 14.07 -16.36 -6.23
N SER A 557 14.20 -15.05 -5.98
CA SER A 557 15.42 -14.51 -5.38
C SER A 557 15.68 -15.03 -3.97
N TYR A 558 14.64 -15.22 -3.15
CA TYR A 558 14.78 -15.79 -1.82
C TYR A 558 15.12 -17.28 -1.83
N LEU A 559 14.48 -18.09 -2.68
CA LEU A 559 14.64 -19.54 -2.67
C LEU A 559 15.85 -20.03 -3.50
N GLU A 560 16.28 -19.28 -4.51
CA GLU A 560 17.31 -19.72 -5.45
C GLU A 560 18.61 -18.92 -5.37
N PHE A 561 18.52 -17.61 -5.17
CA PHE A 561 19.68 -16.72 -5.24
C PHE A 561 20.24 -16.43 -3.86
N TYR A 562 19.38 -16.11 -2.90
CA TYR A 562 19.78 -15.79 -1.53
C TYR A 562 20.56 -16.91 -0.83
N PRO A 563 20.30 -18.21 -1.04
CA PRO A 563 21.11 -19.28 -0.43
C PRO A 563 22.43 -19.53 -1.19
N ALA A 564 22.61 -18.96 -2.39
CA ALA A 564 23.79 -19.23 -3.21
C ALA A 564 25.05 -18.61 -2.63
N SER A 565 26.18 -19.33 -2.70
CA SER A 565 27.49 -18.77 -2.37
C SER A 565 27.90 -17.68 -3.37
N LEU A 566 28.60 -16.66 -2.87
CA LEU A 566 29.26 -15.64 -3.69
C LEU A 566 30.72 -16.01 -4.03
N ASP A 567 31.24 -17.10 -3.46
CA ASP A 567 32.55 -17.66 -3.78
C ASP A 567 32.43 -18.61 -4.97
N ILE A 568 32.61 -18.07 -6.17
CA ILE A 568 32.38 -18.75 -7.44
C ILE A 568 33.71 -19.06 -8.12
N ALA A 569 34.01 -20.35 -8.25
CA ALA A 569 35.14 -20.87 -9.00
C ALA A 569 34.68 -21.47 -10.33
N ILE A 570 35.45 -21.26 -11.40
CA ILE A 570 35.18 -21.79 -12.74
C ILE A 570 36.44 -22.50 -13.20
N ALA A 571 36.34 -23.82 -13.41
CA ALA A 571 37.46 -24.67 -13.79
C ALA A 571 37.44 -25.05 -15.28
N SER A 572 36.26 -25.02 -15.91
CA SER A 572 36.06 -25.41 -17.31
C SER A 572 35.19 -24.44 -18.10
N ASP A 573 35.18 -24.56 -19.43
CA ASP A 573 34.26 -23.78 -20.27
C ASP A 573 32.79 -24.14 -20.01
N LYS A 574 32.51 -25.40 -19.65
CA LYS A 574 31.17 -25.86 -19.23
C LYS A 574 30.70 -25.11 -17.98
N ASP A 575 31.57 -24.97 -16.97
CA ASP A 575 31.26 -24.20 -15.75
C ASP A 575 31.05 -22.72 -16.08
N ARG A 576 31.86 -22.18 -17.01
CA ARG A 576 31.69 -20.80 -17.51
C ARG A 576 30.33 -20.59 -18.15
N GLN A 577 29.91 -21.51 -19.02
CA GLN A 577 28.59 -21.45 -19.66
C GLN A 577 27.46 -21.55 -18.62
N ALA A 578 27.57 -22.47 -17.66
CA ALA A 578 26.61 -22.59 -16.57
C ALA A 578 26.53 -21.31 -15.71
N ALA A 579 27.68 -20.68 -15.42
CA ALA A 579 27.72 -19.41 -14.69
C ALA A 579 27.03 -18.27 -15.46
N ILE A 580 27.26 -18.17 -16.78
CA ILE A 580 26.59 -17.18 -17.64
C ILE A 580 25.08 -17.44 -17.72
N GLN A 581 24.64 -18.70 -17.82
CA GLN A 581 23.21 -19.03 -17.81
C GLN A 581 22.54 -18.70 -16.47
N ARG A 582 23.23 -18.97 -15.35
CA ARG A 582 22.74 -18.57 -14.04
C ARG A 582 22.69 -17.05 -13.88
N ALA A 583 23.69 -16.33 -14.40
CA ALA A 583 23.70 -14.87 -14.40
C ALA A 583 22.51 -14.31 -15.20
N ARG A 584 22.21 -14.92 -16.35
CA ARG A 584 21.07 -14.57 -17.20
C ARG A 584 19.74 -14.75 -16.46
N HIS A 585 19.55 -15.88 -15.78
CA HIS A 585 18.36 -16.13 -14.96
C HIS A 585 18.18 -15.09 -13.84
N VAL A 586 19.27 -14.72 -13.16
CA VAL A 586 19.24 -13.62 -12.15
C VAL A 586 18.84 -12.30 -12.81
N ALA A 587 19.43 -11.96 -13.96
CA ALA A 587 19.12 -10.71 -14.66
C ALA A 587 17.68 -10.66 -15.19
N GLU A 588 17.15 -11.77 -15.70
CA GLU A 588 15.76 -11.91 -16.15
C GLU A 588 14.77 -11.77 -14.99
N THR A 589 15.05 -12.39 -13.86
CA THR A 589 14.23 -12.26 -12.65
C THR A 589 14.13 -10.81 -12.18
N ARG A 590 15.27 -10.09 -12.17
CA ARG A 590 15.31 -8.66 -11.84
C ARG A 590 14.54 -7.80 -12.84
N ARG A 591 14.68 -8.08 -14.14
CA ARG A 591 13.94 -7.38 -15.20
C ARG A 591 12.43 -7.61 -15.05
N ALA A 592 12.01 -8.85 -14.80
CA ALA A 592 10.61 -9.19 -14.56
C ALA A 592 10.04 -8.46 -13.32
N ARG A 593 10.81 -8.35 -12.24
CA ARG A 593 10.44 -7.54 -11.06
C ARG A 593 10.23 -6.08 -11.40
N ALA A 594 11.15 -5.48 -12.14
CA ALA A 594 11.06 -4.07 -12.52
C ALA A 594 9.84 -3.78 -13.41
N ILE A 595 9.56 -4.68 -14.38
CA ILE A 595 8.41 -4.57 -15.29
C ILE A 595 7.09 -4.74 -14.53
N SER A 596 6.96 -5.78 -13.71
CA SER A 596 5.73 -6.04 -12.94
C SER A 596 5.46 -4.91 -11.94
N LEU A 597 6.47 -4.41 -11.23
CA LEU A 597 6.32 -3.25 -10.34
C LEU A 597 5.87 -1.99 -11.11
N ALA A 598 6.43 -1.77 -12.30
CA ALA A 598 6.05 -0.65 -13.17
C ALA A 598 4.60 -0.73 -13.64
N ARG A 599 4.12 -1.93 -13.98
CA ARG A 599 2.72 -2.20 -14.33
C ARG A 599 1.79 -1.96 -13.16
N MET A 600 2.11 -2.47 -11.97
CA MET A 600 1.33 -2.21 -10.76
C MET A 600 1.20 -0.71 -10.46
N ARG A 601 2.29 0.06 -10.64
CA ARG A 601 2.30 1.53 -10.49
C ARG A 601 1.49 2.27 -11.56
N ALA A 602 1.14 1.63 -12.68
CA ALA A 602 0.23 2.20 -13.67
C ALA A 602 -1.23 2.29 -13.17
N HIS A 603 -1.55 1.59 -12.09
CA HIS A 603 -2.89 1.55 -11.51
C HIS A 603 -2.91 2.02 -10.06
N PRO A 604 -2.65 3.31 -9.76
CA PRO A 604 -2.53 3.82 -8.39
C PRO A 604 -3.82 3.75 -7.58
N ALA A 605 -5.00 3.76 -8.22
CA ALA A 605 -6.26 3.54 -7.51
C ALA A 605 -6.40 2.10 -6.97
N ILE A 606 -5.72 1.14 -7.62
CA ILE A 606 -5.69 -0.29 -7.26
C ILE A 606 -4.50 -0.59 -6.35
N ASN A 607 -3.36 0.01 -6.62
CA ASN A 607 -2.10 -0.19 -5.90
C ASN A 607 -1.63 1.13 -5.26
N PRO A 608 -2.41 1.71 -4.33
CA PRO A 608 -2.12 3.03 -3.76
C PRO A 608 -0.79 3.07 -3.02
N ARG A 609 -0.37 1.98 -2.37
CA ARG A 609 0.85 1.94 -1.59
C ARG A 609 2.08 1.78 -2.47
N ILE A 610 2.08 0.83 -3.41
CA ILE A 610 3.18 0.64 -4.37
C ILE A 610 3.45 1.90 -5.20
N SER A 611 2.41 2.70 -5.38
CA SER A 611 2.44 3.97 -6.11
C SER A 611 2.89 5.17 -5.25
N THR A 612 3.40 4.95 -4.03
CA THR A 612 3.98 6.01 -3.21
C THR A 612 5.51 6.11 -3.38
N VAL A 613 6.05 7.33 -3.22
CA VAL A 613 7.52 7.58 -3.24
C VAL A 613 8.24 6.79 -2.14
N GLY A 614 7.59 6.63 -0.99
CA GLY A 614 8.12 5.94 0.19
C GLY A 614 7.90 4.42 0.19
N PHE A 615 7.35 3.81 -0.86
CA PHE A 615 6.99 2.38 -0.87
C PHE A 615 8.09 1.45 -0.30
N TRP A 616 9.35 1.66 -0.70
CA TRP A 616 10.46 0.82 -0.24
C TRP A 616 10.92 1.10 1.20
N SER A 617 10.55 2.22 1.83
CA SER A 617 10.87 2.47 3.24
C SER A 617 10.24 1.42 4.15
N ASN A 618 9.05 0.95 3.77
CA ASN A 618 8.29 -0.11 4.43
C ASN A 618 8.88 -1.51 4.24
N CYS A 619 9.98 -1.66 3.50
CA CYS A 619 10.57 -2.96 3.19
C CYS A 619 12.04 -3.04 3.65
N SER A 620 12.48 -2.10 4.50
CA SER A 620 13.89 -1.96 4.93
C SER A 620 14.48 -3.21 5.60
N ALA A 621 13.64 -4.17 6.03
CA ALA A 621 14.05 -5.45 6.59
C ALA A 621 14.61 -6.46 5.56
N ILE A 622 14.38 -6.26 4.26
CA ILE A 622 14.65 -7.27 3.22
C ILE A 622 16.12 -7.24 2.78
N THR A 623 16.71 -8.43 2.57
CA THR A 623 18.14 -8.56 2.22
C THR A 623 18.41 -9.26 0.90
N ILE A 624 17.39 -9.83 0.25
CA ILE A 624 17.55 -10.59 -0.99
C ILE A 624 18.16 -9.77 -2.14
N PHE A 625 17.81 -8.48 -2.26
CA PHE A 625 18.23 -7.63 -3.37
C PHE A 625 19.74 -7.42 -3.43
N SER A 626 20.37 -7.22 -2.27
CA SER A 626 21.81 -6.95 -2.20
C SER A 626 22.63 -8.19 -2.55
N HIS A 627 22.20 -9.35 -2.06
CA HIS A 627 22.83 -10.62 -2.40
C HIS A 627 22.62 -11.00 -3.86
N GLU A 628 21.42 -10.79 -4.39
CA GLU A 628 21.09 -11.01 -5.81
C GLU A 628 21.99 -10.18 -6.74
N ASN A 629 22.19 -8.89 -6.45
CA ASN A 629 23.08 -8.03 -7.22
C ASN A 629 24.54 -8.50 -7.15
N ALA A 630 25.02 -8.89 -5.96
CA ALA A 630 26.36 -9.42 -5.79
C ALA A 630 26.56 -10.75 -6.53
N LEU A 631 25.57 -11.65 -6.48
CA LEU A 631 25.62 -12.94 -7.16
C LEU A 631 25.72 -12.78 -8.68
N LEU A 632 24.92 -11.89 -9.27
CA LEU A 632 25.00 -11.58 -10.70
C LEU A 632 26.41 -11.15 -11.10
N ASP A 633 26.99 -10.20 -10.35
CA ASP A 633 28.32 -9.68 -10.64
C ASP A 633 29.40 -10.75 -10.46
N GLU A 634 29.33 -11.57 -9.42
CA GLU A 634 30.32 -12.63 -9.19
C GLU A 634 30.27 -13.72 -10.25
N LEU A 635 29.07 -14.12 -10.70
CA LEU A 635 28.93 -15.06 -11.82
C LEU A 635 29.59 -14.51 -13.08
N CYS A 636 29.29 -13.25 -13.43
CA CYS A 636 29.85 -12.60 -14.61
C CYS A 636 31.37 -12.37 -14.47
N SER A 637 31.85 -11.95 -13.30
CA SER A 637 33.26 -11.68 -13.06
C SER A 637 34.08 -12.97 -12.97
N ALA A 638 33.57 -14.05 -12.37
CA ALA A 638 34.22 -15.35 -12.42
C ALA A 638 34.35 -15.84 -13.87
N ALA A 639 33.27 -15.74 -14.66
CA ALA A 639 33.28 -16.14 -16.07
C ALA A 639 34.27 -15.29 -16.88
N THR A 640 34.34 -13.99 -16.60
CA THR A 640 35.29 -13.07 -17.24
C THR A 640 36.72 -13.40 -16.87
N ARG A 641 37.03 -13.65 -15.58
CA ARG A 641 38.37 -14.03 -15.11
C ARG A 641 38.84 -15.32 -15.80
N PHE A 642 37.99 -16.33 -15.87
CA PHE A 642 38.31 -17.58 -16.57
C PHE A 642 38.52 -17.35 -18.08
N HIS A 643 37.66 -16.56 -18.73
CA HIS A 643 37.79 -16.23 -20.14
C HIS A 643 39.11 -15.49 -20.42
N ILE A 644 39.48 -14.50 -19.60
CA ILE A 644 40.76 -13.80 -19.72
C ILE A 644 41.93 -14.77 -19.56
N LYS A 645 41.87 -15.65 -18.55
CA LYS A 645 42.93 -16.64 -18.29
C LYS A 645 43.13 -17.61 -19.46
N THR A 646 42.05 -17.99 -20.13
CA THR A 646 42.07 -19.06 -21.16
C THR A 646 42.14 -18.55 -22.61
N LYS A 647 41.55 -17.39 -22.92
CA LYS A 647 41.49 -16.84 -24.29
C LYS A 647 41.96 -15.39 -24.40
N GLY A 648 42.45 -14.79 -23.30
CA GLY A 648 42.99 -13.44 -23.28
C GLY A 648 41.95 -12.32 -23.12
N LYS A 649 42.44 -11.11 -22.79
CA LYS A 649 41.60 -9.92 -22.51
C LYS A 649 40.73 -9.52 -23.70
N MET A 650 41.29 -9.52 -24.92
CA MET A 650 40.58 -9.09 -26.13
C MET A 650 39.37 -9.98 -26.43
N ALA A 651 39.49 -11.30 -26.25
CA ALA A 651 38.39 -12.23 -26.45
C ALA A 651 37.26 -12.02 -25.43
N ALA A 652 37.61 -11.79 -24.16
CA ALA A 652 36.65 -11.45 -23.12
C ALA A 652 35.92 -10.12 -23.40
N THR A 653 36.64 -9.10 -23.89
CA THR A 653 36.04 -7.82 -24.31
C THR A 653 35.04 -8.02 -25.44
N ARG A 654 35.41 -8.75 -26.51
CA ARG A 654 34.52 -9.03 -27.64
C ARG A 654 33.26 -9.79 -27.23
N PHE A 655 33.39 -10.76 -26.32
CA PHE A 655 32.25 -11.49 -25.79
C PHE A 655 31.23 -10.57 -25.09
N TRP A 656 31.69 -9.64 -24.25
CA TRP A 656 30.77 -8.73 -23.58
C TRP A 656 30.23 -7.64 -24.51
N GLN A 657 31.00 -7.23 -25.52
CA GLN A 657 30.52 -6.32 -26.57
C GLN A 657 29.45 -6.95 -27.47
N SER A 658 29.45 -8.28 -27.64
CA SER A 658 28.43 -8.97 -28.44
C SER A 658 27.10 -9.17 -27.72
N VAL A 659 26.99 -8.81 -26.43
CA VAL A 659 25.72 -8.91 -25.68
C VAL A 659 24.79 -7.78 -26.13
N ASP A 660 23.74 -8.17 -26.86
CA ASP A 660 22.74 -7.26 -27.42
C ASP A 660 22.06 -6.37 -26.36
N ARG A 661 21.58 -5.19 -26.75
CA ARG A 661 20.87 -4.27 -25.84
C ARG A 661 19.59 -4.87 -25.25
N ALA A 662 18.90 -5.73 -25.98
CA ALA A 662 17.69 -6.41 -25.54
C ALA A 662 17.97 -7.59 -24.59
N ASP A 663 19.21 -8.08 -24.55
CA ASP A 663 19.65 -9.17 -23.67
C ASP A 663 19.60 -8.72 -22.20
N SER A 664 19.09 -9.57 -21.31
CA SER A 664 19.03 -9.31 -19.87
C SER A 664 20.41 -9.07 -19.24
N LEU A 665 21.47 -9.65 -19.78
CA LEU A 665 22.85 -9.45 -19.34
C LEU A 665 23.47 -8.13 -19.81
N HIS A 666 22.81 -7.35 -20.66
CA HIS A 666 23.41 -6.13 -21.22
C HIS A 666 23.96 -5.17 -20.15
N ASP A 667 23.23 -4.98 -19.04
CA ASP A 667 23.71 -4.12 -17.96
C ASP A 667 24.93 -4.70 -17.19
N ALA A 668 24.96 -6.03 -17.03
CA ALA A 668 26.11 -6.73 -16.46
C ALA A 668 27.31 -6.68 -17.40
N ALA A 669 27.10 -6.81 -18.72
CA ALA A 669 28.12 -6.70 -19.74
C ALA A 669 28.86 -5.36 -19.68
N LYS A 670 28.12 -4.23 -19.57
CA LYS A 670 28.72 -2.90 -19.35
C LYS A 670 29.62 -2.85 -18.10
N THR A 671 29.22 -3.54 -17.03
CA THR A 671 29.99 -3.62 -15.79
C THR A 671 31.27 -4.42 -16.00
N GLN A 672 31.20 -5.57 -16.69
CA GLN A 672 32.39 -6.37 -16.98
C GLN A 672 33.36 -5.62 -17.91
N LEU A 673 32.86 -4.94 -18.94
CA LEU A 673 33.67 -4.10 -19.82
C LEU A 673 34.40 -2.98 -19.06
N ALA A 674 33.77 -2.40 -18.04
CA ALA A 674 34.40 -1.39 -17.19
C ALA A 674 35.49 -1.97 -16.27
N LEU A 675 35.43 -3.26 -15.94
CA LEU A 675 36.37 -3.94 -15.06
C LEU A 675 37.56 -4.59 -15.80
N ILE A 676 37.40 -4.97 -17.08
CA ILE A 676 38.47 -5.63 -17.83
C ILE A 676 39.71 -4.73 -17.89
N GLY A 677 40.81 -5.22 -17.31
CA GLY A 677 42.08 -4.51 -17.29
C GLY A 677 42.16 -3.33 -16.32
N LYS A 678 41.17 -3.16 -15.42
CA LYS A 678 41.15 -2.10 -14.42
C LYS A 678 41.03 -2.67 -13.01
N LYS A 679 41.75 -2.08 -12.05
CA LYS A 679 41.56 -2.33 -10.61
C LYS A 679 40.72 -1.18 -10.04
N PRO A 680 39.51 -1.44 -9.52
CA PRO A 680 38.71 -0.41 -8.86
C PRO A 680 39.45 0.19 -7.65
N ALA A 681 39.28 1.48 -7.42
CA ALA A 681 39.82 2.15 -6.23
C ALA A 681 38.79 2.13 -5.09
N ASN A 682 39.27 2.01 -3.85
CA ASN A 682 38.46 2.22 -2.66
C ASN A 682 38.04 3.69 -2.57
N ARG A 683 36.79 3.94 -2.15
CA ARG A 683 36.21 5.27 -2.00
C ARG A 683 36.00 5.66 -0.53
N LEU A 684 36.23 4.72 0.38
CA LEU A 684 36.22 4.98 1.81
C LEU A 684 37.59 5.49 2.25
N THR A 685 37.57 6.44 3.17
CA THR A 685 38.71 6.88 3.97
C THR A 685 38.88 5.90 5.11
N ASN A 686 40.09 5.37 5.30
CA ASN A 686 40.43 4.49 6.43
C ASN A 686 39.42 3.35 6.62
N GLY A 687 39.08 2.66 5.54
CA GLY A 687 38.15 1.53 5.59
C GLY A 687 38.79 0.25 6.14
N ASP A 688 40.11 0.17 6.08
CA ASP A 688 40.99 -0.84 6.68
C ASP A 688 41.33 -0.53 8.15
N PHE A 689 41.01 0.67 8.66
CA PHE A 689 41.26 1.10 10.05
C PHE A 689 42.73 1.23 10.46
N GLU A 690 43.65 1.19 9.49
CA GLU A 690 45.10 1.21 9.72
C GLU A 690 45.67 2.60 10.07
N SER A 691 44.85 3.66 10.11
CA SER A 691 45.31 4.97 10.59
C SER A 691 45.53 5.04 12.10
N GLY A 692 45.20 4.00 12.86
CA GLY A 692 45.24 3.99 14.32
C GLY A 692 44.16 4.85 14.99
N ASP A 693 43.17 5.30 14.22
CA ASP A 693 41.98 6.04 14.69
C ASP A 693 40.76 5.71 13.81
N LEU A 694 39.58 6.26 14.13
CA LEU A 694 38.35 6.08 13.34
C LEU A 694 38.18 7.18 12.26
N ARG A 695 39.27 7.76 11.73
CA ARG A 695 39.18 8.88 10.79
C ARG A 695 38.28 8.56 9.60
N GLY A 696 37.39 9.49 9.26
CA GLY A 696 36.39 9.32 8.20
C GLY A 696 35.13 8.55 8.62
N TRP A 697 35.11 7.93 9.81
CA TRP A 697 33.94 7.25 10.36
C TRP A 697 33.28 8.05 11.47
N VAL A 698 31.95 8.15 11.42
CA VAL A 698 31.11 8.78 12.44
C VAL A 698 30.45 7.69 13.28
N VAL A 699 30.56 7.80 14.61
CA VAL A 699 29.84 6.91 15.54
C VAL A 699 28.45 7.49 15.77
N GLU A 700 27.44 6.99 15.05
CA GLU A 700 26.05 7.44 15.20
C GLU A 700 25.41 6.94 16.51
N ARG A 701 25.80 5.75 16.96
CA ARG A 701 25.27 5.10 18.17
C ARG A 701 26.26 4.07 18.68
N GLY A 702 26.37 3.95 20.00
CA GLY A 702 27.22 2.94 20.65
C GLY A 702 28.65 3.45 20.88
N GLN A 703 29.54 2.53 21.22
CA GLN A 703 30.96 2.82 21.47
C GLN A 703 31.83 1.86 20.68
N VAL A 704 32.84 2.42 20.00
CA VAL A 704 33.77 1.70 19.14
C VAL A 704 35.12 2.42 19.17
N ALA A 705 36.20 1.66 19.11
CA ALA A 705 37.56 2.17 18.99
C ALA A 705 38.36 1.24 18.07
N VAL A 706 39.50 1.72 17.58
CA VAL A 706 40.46 0.82 16.93
C VAL A 706 41.09 -0.09 17.98
N SER A 707 41.37 -1.34 17.59
CA SER A 707 41.94 -2.36 18.46
C SER A 707 43.01 -3.14 17.72
N LYS A 708 44.08 -3.51 18.44
CA LYS A 708 45.12 -4.44 17.97
C LYS A 708 44.77 -5.91 18.24
N ASP A 709 43.69 -6.16 18.98
CA ASP A 709 43.27 -7.50 19.34
C ASP A 709 42.36 -8.09 18.27
N GLN A 710 42.61 -9.34 17.89
CA GLN A 710 41.80 -10.13 16.94
C GLN A 710 41.63 -9.50 15.55
N VAL A 711 42.59 -8.68 15.12
CA VAL A 711 42.66 -8.03 13.79
C VAL A 711 42.61 -9.06 12.66
N ARG A 712 41.99 -8.72 11.53
CA ARG A 712 41.92 -9.61 10.36
C ARG A 712 43.18 -9.49 9.50
N SER A 713 43.58 -8.27 9.17
CA SER A 713 44.81 -7.96 8.47
C SER A 713 45.34 -6.60 8.89
N GLY A 714 46.65 -6.37 8.76
CA GLY A 714 47.27 -5.15 9.26
C GLY A 714 47.42 -5.16 10.79
N ASP A 715 47.44 -3.98 11.37
CA ASP A 715 47.67 -3.76 12.80
C ASP A 715 46.39 -3.39 13.57
N PHE A 716 45.31 -2.98 12.90
CA PHE A 716 44.13 -2.42 13.55
C PHE A 716 42.81 -2.93 12.96
N SER A 717 41.80 -3.07 13.83
CA SER A 717 40.40 -3.30 13.44
C SER A 717 39.47 -2.42 14.27
N ALA A 718 38.26 -2.14 13.79
CA ALA A 718 37.26 -1.42 14.58
C ALA A 718 36.52 -2.38 15.50
N ALA A 719 36.78 -2.28 16.81
CA ALA A 719 36.16 -3.13 17.83
C ALA A 719 35.16 -2.35 18.68
N SER A 720 33.97 -2.90 18.85
CA SER A 720 32.97 -2.35 19.77
C SER A 720 33.37 -2.63 21.22
N THR A 721 33.18 -1.67 22.12
CA THR A 721 33.28 -1.91 23.56
C THR A 721 31.96 -2.44 24.12
N THR A 722 31.97 -2.92 25.37
CA THR A 722 30.77 -3.48 26.03
C THR A 722 29.63 -2.45 26.07
N GLY A 723 28.50 -2.76 25.43
CA GLY A 723 27.36 -1.86 25.42
C GLY A 723 26.25 -2.22 24.43
N GLY A 724 25.23 -1.36 24.38
CA GLY A 724 24.05 -1.49 23.52
C GLY A 724 24.32 -1.32 22.02
N PRO A 725 23.28 -1.25 21.17
CA PRO A 725 23.41 -1.28 19.71
C PRO A 725 24.47 -0.31 19.16
N LEU A 726 25.19 -0.73 18.12
CA LEU A 726 26.29 0.02 17.50
C LEU A 726 25.95 0.36 16.04
N THR A 727 26.22 1.60 15.65
CA THR A 727 26.22 2.05 14.25
C THR A 727 27.40 2.99 14.01
N ILE A 728 28.29 2.63 13.07
CA ILE A 728 29.29 3.55 12.51
C ILE A 728 29.02 3.80 11.04
N THR A 729 29.26 5.03 10.59
CA THR A 729 28.92 5.46 9.22
C THR A 729 30.00 6.26 8.54
N GLN A 730 30.03 6.20 7.23
CA GLN A 730 30.84 7.07 6.39
C GLN A 730 30.04 7.45 5.14
N GLN A 731 29.97 8.75 4.85
CA GLN A 731 29.27 9.28 3.69
C GLN A 731 30.25 9.57 2.55
N VAL A 732 29.91 9.15 1.34
CA VAL A 732 30.73 9.36 0.13
C VAL A 732 29.91 10.03 -0.98
N PRO A 733 30.52 10.89 -1.80
CA PRO A 733 29.85 11.45 -2.97
C PRO A 733 29.69 10.38 -4.05
N VAL A 734 28.52 10.36 -4.69
CA VAL A 734 28.18 9.46 -5.80
C VAL A 734 27.51 10.22 -6.94
N SER A 735 27.52 9.63 -8.14
CA SER A 735 26.81 10.15 -9.30
C SER A 735 25.75 9.15 -9.79
N PRO A 736 24.64 9.62 -10.37
CA PRO A 736 23.58 8.77 -10.91
C PRO A 736 24.09 7.61 -11.76
N PHE A 737 23.53 6.41 -11.55
CA PHE A 737 23.81 5.17 -12.29
C PHE A 737 25.24 4.62 -12.22
N GLU A 738 26.13 5.22 -11.43
CA GLU A 738 27.35 4.55 -10.99
C GLU A 738 27.00 3.22 -10.32
N ARG A 739 27.91 2.26 -10.39
CA ARG A 739 27.79 1.00 -9.63
C ARG A 739 28.96 0.84 -8.69
N TYR A 740 28.64 0.38 -7.49
CA TYR A 740 29.61 0.16 -6.43
C TYR A 740 29.51 -1.26 -5.88
N ARG A 741 30.66 -1.81 -5.50
CA ARG A 741 30.76 -3.05 -4.71
C ARG A 741 31.25 -2.67 -3.31
N LEU A 742 30.47 -3.02 -2.30
CA LEU A 742 30.86 -2.93 -0.90
C LEU A 742 31.28 -4.31 -0.41
N THR A 743 32.48 -4.41 0.14
CA THR A 743 32.96 -5.56 0.90
C THR A 743 33.30 -5.10 2.31
N ALA A 744 32.97 -5.90 3.31
CA ALA A 744 33.35 -5.66 4.70
C ALA A 744 33.61 -7.00 5.38
N TRP A 745 34.49 -7.04 6.37
CA TRP A 745 34.66 -8.20 7.22
C TRP A 745 34.10 -7.91 8.60
N GLY A 746 33.31 -8.84 9.12
CA GLY A 746 32.69 -8.74 10.43
C GLY A 746 32.95 -10.00 11.25
N ARG A 747 33.07 -9.83 12.57
CA ARG A 747 33.27 -10.92 13.53
C ARG A 747 32.50 -10.66 14.82
N TYR A 748 31.92 -11.72 15.40
CA TYR A 748 31.42 -11.69 16.78
C TYR A 748 32.55 -12.04 17.75
N ALA A 749 32.76 -11.20 18.76
CA ALA A 749 33.62 -11.54 19.89
C ALA A 749 32.85 -12.28 20.99
N THR A 750 31.54 -12.02 21.11
CA THR A 750 30.63 -12.67 22.06
C THR A 750 29.43 -13.24 21.32
N ARG A 751 28.90 -14.39 21.78
CA ARG A 751 27.70 -15.02 21.20
C ARG A 751 26.48 -14.09 21.35
N PRO A 752 25.83 -13.67 20.25
CA PRO A 752 24.57 -12.94 20.30
C PRO A 752 23.43 -13.82 20.86
N PRO A 753 22.37 -13.22 21.43
CA PRO A 753 21.12 -13.94 21.67
C PRO A 753 20.59 -14.59 20.38
N ASP A 754 20.02 -15.79 20.47
CA ASP A 754 19.51 -16.56 19.32
C ASP A 754 18.44 -15.82 18.50
N THR A 755 17.76 -14.85 19.11
CA THR A 755 16.72 -14.04 18.48
C THR A 755 17.26 -12.76 17.81
N SER A 756 18.56 -12.52 17.85
CA SER A 756 19.18 -11.30 17.37
C SER A 756 19.18 -11.22 15.85
N VAL A 757 18.96 -10.03 15.31
CA VAL A 757 19.32 -9.73 13.92
C VAL A 757 20.84 -9.71 13.81
N ALA A 758 21.37 -10.47 12.86
CA ALA A 758 22.81 -10.57 12.59
C ALA A 758 23.44 -9.20 12.27
N MET A 759 24.76 -9.07 12.50
CA MET A 759 25.50 -7.87 12.08
C MET A 759 25.33 -7.62 10.59
N GLU A 760 25.32 -6.35 10.21
CA GLU A 760 24.98 -5.96 8.85
C GLU A 760 25.79 -4.77 8.34
N ALA A 761 25.92 -4.71 7.02
CA ALA A 761 26.38 -3.54 6.30
C ALA A 761 25.25 -3.02 5.41
N THR A 762 25.03 -1.72 5.41
CA THR A 762 23.97 -1.06 4.62
C THR A 762 24.52 0.11 3.83
N VAL A 763 23.89 0.42 2.70
CA VAL A 763 24.11 1.63 1.92
C VAL A 763 22.80 2.39 1.91
N THR A 764 22.81 3.69 2.21
CA THR A 764 21.63 4.57 2.09
C THR A 764 21.95 5.69 1.12
N PHE A 765 21.14 5.84 0.07
CA PHE A 765 21.33 6.92 -0.90
C PHE A 765 20.62 8.19 -0.46
N LEU A 766 21.26 9.34 -0.71
CA LEU A 766 20.74 10.64 -0.33
C LEU A 766 20.65 11.58 -1.55
N ASP A 767 19.67 12.47 -1.52
CA ASP A 767 19.56 13.68 -2.34
C ASP A 767 19.65 14.88 -1.40
N GLY A 768 20.82 15.52 -1.34
CA GLY A 768 21.20 16.42 -0.25
C GLY A 768 21.25 15.67 1.08
N GLN A 769 20.30 15.95 1.97
CA GLN A 769 20.16 15.29 3.27
C GLN A 769 18.99 14.31 3.33
N GLN A 770 18.20 14.21 2.25
CA GLN A 770 16.99 13.40 2.23
C GLN A 770 17.28 11.99 1.72
N ALA A 771 16.82 10.98 2.45
CA ALA A 771 16.96 9.59 2.04
C ALA A 771 16.12 9.28 0.79
N ILE A 772 16.72 8.57 -0.14
CA ILE A 772 16.05 8.05 -1.34
C ILE A 772 15.64 6.61 -1.05
N TYR A 773 14.33 6.36 -1.07
CA TYR A 773 13.78 5.02 -0.88
C TYR A 773 13.83 4.21 -2.18
N VAL A 774 14.75 3.24 -2.21
CA VAL A 774 14.92 2.23 -3.28
C VAL A 774 14.88 0.84 -2.68
N GLU A 775 14.97 -0.20 -3.51
CA GLU A 775 15.18 -1.58 -3.05
C GLU A 775 16.26 -1.59 -1.94
N PRO A 776 15.97 -2.16 -0.75
CA PRO A 776 16.89 -2.14 0.38
C PRO A 776 18.29 -2.65 0.05
N THR A 777 19.29 -1.81 0.33
CA THR A 777 20.69 -2.08 0.09
C THR A 777 21.39 -2.45 1.40
N ARG A 778 21.21 -3.70 1.83
CA ARG A 778 21.81 -4.27 3.05
C ARG A 778 22.20 -5.73 2.88
N CYS A 779 23.29 -6.13 3.50
CA CYS A 779 23.72 -7.53 3.64
C CYS A 779 24.06 -7.83 5.10
N MET A 780 23.93 -9.09 5.49
CA MET A 780 24.10 -9.52 6.87
C MET A 780 25.00 -10.74 6.94
N LEU A 781 25.59 -10.96 8.12
CA LEU A 781 26.21 -12.23 8.44
C LEU A 781 25.16 -13.36 8.37
N ARG A 782 25.57 -14.53 7.86
CA ARG A 782 24.70 -15.70 7.74
C ARG A 782 24.68 -16.59 8.98
N THR A 783 25.49 -16.23 9.96
CA THR A 783 25.71 -16.95 11.21
C THR A 783 25.64 -15.97 12.38
N LEU A 784 25.32 -16.51 13.55
CA LEU A 784 25.47 -15.84 14.84
C LEU A 784 26.59 -16.49 15.68
N ASP A 785 27.27 -17.53 15.18
CA ASP A 785 28.27 -18.26 15.95
C ASP A 785 29.63 -17.56 15.94
N PRO A 786 30.18 -17.15 17.10
CA PRO A 786 31.53 -16.59 17.16
C PRO A 786 32.63 -17.53 16.66
N ALA A 787 32.39 -18.85 16.66
CA ALA A 787 33.34 -19.84 16.16
C ALA A 787 33.66 -19.69 14.66
N ASP A 788 32.76 -19.08 13.88
CA ASP A 788 32.97 -18.82 12.45
C ASP A 788 34.00 -17.71 12.17
N GLY A 789 34.46 -17.01 13.21
CA GLY A 789 35.53 -16.01 13.11
C GLY A 789 35.20 -14.85 12.18
N TRP A 790 36.18 -14.44 11.37
CA TRP A 790 36.02 -13.36 10.39
C TRP A 790 35.23 -13.82 9.17
N THR A 791 34.05 -13.23 8.98
CA THR A 791 33.19 -13.53 7.84
C THR A 791 33.04 -12.32 6.93
N ARG A 792 33.10 -12.57 5.62
CA ARG A 792 32.99 -11.52 4.61
C ARG A 792 31.54 -11.23 4.26
N LEU A 793 31.17 -9.97 4.36
CA LEU A 793 29.96 -9.41 3.79
C LEU A 793 30.27 -8.80 2.42
N ARG A 794 29.35 -8.97 1.47
CA ARG A 794 29.45 -8.37 0.14
C ARG A 794 28.07 -7.96 -0.35
N LEU A 795 27.98 -6.76 -0.92
CA LEU A 795 26.81 -6.31 -1.68
C LEU A 795 27.25 -5.44 -2.87
N THR A 796 26.45 -5.46 -3.93
CA THR A 796 26.58 -4.52 -5.05
C THR A 796 25.37 -3.59 -5.04
N VAL A 797 25.60 -2.31 -5.31
CA VAL A 797 24.56 -1.30 -5.48
C VAL A 797 24.68 -0.56 -6.81
N SER A 798 23.53 -0.13 -7.33
CA SER A 798 23.43 0.85 -8.42
C SER A 798 22.92 2.16 -7.84
N VAL A 799 23.60 3.27 -8.14
CA VAL A 799 23.23 4.59 -7.64
C VAL A 799 21.92 5.05 -8.28
N PRO A 800 20.89 5.41 -7.49
CA PRO A 800 19.63 5.92 -8.00
C PRO A 800 19.82 7.23 -8.77
N ALA A 801 18.93 7.52 -9.72
CA ALA A 801 19.08 8.65 -10.63
C ALA A 801 19.17 10.02 -9.96
N ARG A 802 18.67 10.14 -8.72
CA ARG A 802 18.64 11.38 -7.94
C ARG A 802 19.74 11.48 -6.90
N ALA A 803 20.51 10.43 -6.64
CA ALA A 803 21.45 10.42 -5.53
C ALA A 803 22.67 11.29 -5.81
N ASP A 804 23.12 12.06 -4.81
CA ASP A 804 24.39 12.81 -4.84
C ASP A 804 25.43 12.24 -3.86
N SER A 805 24.95 11.47 -2.88
CA SER A 805 25.78 10.85 -1.87
C SER A 805 25.19 9.53 -1.41
N ALA A 806 26.04 8.70 -0.82
CA ALA A 806 25.68 7.44 -0.23
C ALA A 806 26.30 7.35 1.16
N THR A 807 25.53 6.90 2.15
CA THR A 807 25.99 6.63 3.51
C THR A 807 26.16 5.13 3.69
N ILE A 808 27.39 4.71 3.99
CA ILE A 808 27.74 3.33 4.31
C ILE A 808 27.57 3.20 5.81
N LYS A 809 26.82 2.19 6.27
CA LYS A 809 26.63 1.92 7.70
C LYS A 809 27.03 0.51 8.05
N LEU A 810 27.80 0.35 9.12
CA LEU A 810 28.11 -0.93 9.74
C LEU A 810 27.36 -0.99 11.07
N LYS A 811 26.50 -2.00 11.24
CA LYS A 811 25.48 -2.00 12.29
C LYS A 811 25.40 -3.31 13.05
N ARG A 812 24.94 -3.17 14.30
CA ARG A 812 24.61 -4.25 15.23
C ARG A 812 23.46 -3.79 16.14
N ASN A 813 22.42 -4.62 16.25
CA ASN A 813 21.16 -4.26 16.94
C ASN A 813 20.95 -4.92 18.32
N PHE A 814 21.95 -5.60 18.87
CA PHE A 814 21.88 -6.32 20.15
C PHE A 814 22.97 -5.80 21.13
N ASN A 815 23.08 -6.38 22.33
CA ASN A 815 24.13 -6.10 23.32
C ASN A 815 25.25 -7.15 23.25
N GLY A 816 26.53 -6.76 23.35
CA GLY A 816 27.69 -7.65 23.09
C GLY A 816 28.84 -6.99 22.31
N ASN A 817 29.88 -7.75 21.98
CA ASN A 817 31.10 -7.24 21.34
C ASN A 817 31.28 -7.80 19.92
N THR A 818 31.67 -6.93 18.99
CA THR A 818 31.83 -7.22 17.56
C THR A 818 32.99 -6.43 16.96
N LEU A 819 33.61 -6.98 15.93
CA LEU A 819 34.71 -6.34 15.20
C LEU A 819 34.36 -6.15 13.72
N TRP A 820 34.91 -5.09 13.13
CA TRP A 820 34.85 -4.76 11.72
C TRP A 820 36.26 -4.51 11.17
N ASP A 821 36.52 -4.99 9.96
CA ASP A 821 37.82 -4.81 9.29
C ASP A 821 37.66 -4.79 7.76
N ASP A 822 38.66 -4.24 7.06
CA ASP A 822 38.80 -4.24 5.60
C ASP A 822 37.53 -3.88 4.83
N VAL A 823 37.00 -2.71 5.14
CA VAL A 823 35.78 -2.17 4.54
C VAL A 823 36.16 -1.41 3.27
N VAL A 824 35.69 -1.92 2.13
CA VAL A 824 36.07 -1.40 0.81
C VAL A 824 34.82 -1.10 0.01
N LEU A 825 34.71 0.13 -0.49
CA LEU A 825 33.70 0.54 -1.47
C LEU A 825 34.37 0.83 -2.81
N GLU A 826 34.24 -0.10 -3.74
CA GLU A 826 34.86 -0.04 -5.06
C GLU A 826 33.89 0.51 -6.11
N LYS A 827 34.29 1.54 -6.87
CA LYS A 827 33.54 1.97 -8.06
C LYS A 827 33.79 0.99 -9.21
N ILE A 828 32.82 0.13 -9.50
CA ILE A 828 32.93 -0.92 -10.52
C ILE A 828 32.41 -0.49 -11.89
N ARG A 829 31.59 0.58 -11.96
CA ARG A 829 31.13 1.18 -13.22
C ARG A 829 30.85 2.67 -13.07
N PRO A 830 31.34 3.53 -13.99
CA PRO A 830 30.95 4.94 -14.01
C PRO A 830 29.48 5.12 -14.47
N GLY A 831 28.86 6.21 -14.04
CA GLY A 831 27.58 6.69 -14.57
C GLY A 831 27.78 7.50 -15.86
N PRO A 832 26.69 7.93 -16.53
CA PRO A 832 26.79 8.86 -17.65
C PRO A 832 27.35 10.22 -17.17
N PRO A 833 28.07 10.96 -18.04
CA PRO A 833 28.47 12.32 -17.73
C PRO A 833 27.24 13.22 -17.64
N ILE A 834 27.05 13.90 -16.51
CA ILE A 834 25.91 14.81 -16.29
C ILE A 834 26.44 16.21 -16.05
N LYS A 835 26.00 17.17 -16.87
CA LYS A 835 26.29 18.59 -16.70
C LYS A 835 25.14 19.25 -15.95
N HIS A 836 25.29 19.47 -14.64
CA HIS A 836 24.29 20.20 -13.87
C HIS A 836 24.23 21.68 -14.29
N GLY A 837 23.04 22.31 -14.18
CA GLY A 837 22.79 23.67 -14.64
C GLY A 837 22.59 23.83 -16.15
N VAL A 838 22.64 22.75 -16.94
CA VAL A 838 22.45 22.79 -18.40
C VAL A 838 21.61 21.59 -18.83
N LEU A 839 20.54 21.84 -19.58
CA LEU A 839 19.79 20.83 -20.31
C LEU A 839 19.45 21.39 -21.69
N VAL A 840 19.80 20.64 -22.73
CA VAL A 840 19.43 20.93 -24.13
C VAL A 840 19.08 19.59 -24.77
N ASP A 841 17.91 19.49 -25.37
CA ASP A 841 17.48 18.31 -26.11
C ASP A 841 16.60 18.69 -27.30
N THR A 842 16.85 18.06 -28.44
CA THR A 842 16.13 18.22 -29.72
C THR A 842 15.32 16.97 -30.07
N PHE A 843 15.36 15.92 -29.24
CA PHE A 843 14.59 14.68 -29.41
C PHE A 843 14.66 14.04 -30.83
N ASP A 844 15.71 14.36 -31.58
CA ASP A 844 15.97 13.91 -32.96
C ASP A 844 16.43 12.45 -33.05
N GLY A 845 16.83 11.87 -31.92
CA GLY A 845 17.19 10.47 -31.80
C GLY A 845 16.01 9.52 -31.99
N GLN A 846 16.31 8.29 -32.39
CA GLN A 846 15.30 7.21 -32.50
C GLN A 846 14.69 6.77 -31.16
N GLN A 847 15.32 7.14 -30.03
CA GLN A 847 14.86 6.85 -28.67
C GLN A 847 15.24 8.00 -27.73
N LEU A 848 14.52 8.11 -26.62
CA LEU A 848 14.84 9.04 -25.54
C LEU A 848 16.28 8.86 -25.04
N ASP A 849 17.05 9.95 -24.96
CA ASP A 849 18.40 9.92 -24.41
C ASP A 849 18.39 9.71 -22.88
N LEU A 850 18.65 8.47 -22.48
CA LEU A 850 18.71 8.07 -21.06
C LEU A 850 19.95 8.61 -20.32
N ALA A 851 20.87 9.29 -21.00
CA ALA A 851 21.95 10.06 -20.37
C ALA A 851 21.52 11.48 -19.98
N ARG A 852 20.35 11.95 -20.46
CA ARG A 852 19.75 13.24 -20.10
C ARG A 852 18.48 13.09 -19.29
N TRP A 853 17.69 12.06 -19.58
CA TRP A 853 16.38 11.84 -18.99
C TRP A 853 16.31 10.51 -18.26
N THR A 854 15.47 10.47 -17.24
CA THR A 854 15.14 9.22 -16.55
C THR A 854 13.67 9.21 -16.16
N ARG A 855 13.16 8.05 -15.80
CA ARG A 855 11.78 7.88 -15.34
C ARG A 855 11.57 8.69 -14.07
N MET A 856 10.40 9.31 -13.93
CA MET A 856 9.95 9.95 -12.69
C MET A 856 9.15 8.96 -11.82
N PRO A 857 9.72 8.39 -10.73
CA PRO A 857 8.97 7.52 -9.83
C PRO A 857 8.08 8.37 -8.90
N PRO A 858 6.95 7.84 -8.40
CA PRO A 858 6.39 6.50 -8.59
C PRO A 858 5.39 6.43 -9.76
N HIS A 859 5.42 7.39 -10.68
CA HIS A 859 4.43 7.47 -11.75
C HIS A 859 4.49 6.22 -12.65
N GLY A 860 3.31 5.76 -13.05
CA GLY A 860 3.09 4.57 -13.86
C GLY A 860 3.71 4.62 -15.25
N GLY A 861 3.52 3.54 -16.02
CA GLY A 861 4.12 3.34 -17.34
C GLY A 861 5.20 2.26 -17.33
N ILE A 862 5.35 1.58 -18.46
CA ILE A 862 6.28 0.46 -18.64
C ILE A 862 7.47 0.91 -19.49
N HIS A 863 7.21 1.76 -20.48
CA HIS A 863 8.18 2.14 -21.49
C HIS A 863 8.56 3.63 -21.39
N PRO A 864 9.77 4.03 -21.82
CA PRO A 864 10.06 5.44 -22.03
C PRO A 864 9.08 6.02 -23.06
N PRO A 865 8.73 7.31 -22.98
CA PRO A 865 8.02 7.97 -24.06
C PRO A 865 8.81 7.81 -25.38
N PRO A 866 8.14 7.41 -26.47
CA PRO A 866 8.81 7.23 -27.75
C PRO A 866 9.18 8.59 -28.37
N THR A 867 10.18 8.57 -29.26
CA THR A 867 10.45 9.68 -30.16
C THR A 867 9.91 9.35 -31.54
N ALA A 868 9.24 10.31 -32.18
CA ALA A 868 8.69 10.17 -33.53
C ALA A 868 8.75 11.52 -34.24
N ASP A 869 9.24 11.50 -35.49
CA ASP A 869 9.35 12.69 -36.35
C ASP A 869 10.14 13.85 -35.70
N GLY A 870 11.19 13.52 -34.94
CA GLY A 870 12.02 14.50 -34.23
C GLY A 870 11.38 15.07 -32.96
N SER A 871 10.29 14.46 -32.44
CA SER A 871 9.65 14.89 -31.21
C SER A 871 9.49 13.76 -30.19
N LEU A 872 9.62 14.08 -28.91
CA LEU A 872 9.17 13.24 -27.81
C LEU A 872 7.64 13.22 -27.76
N VAL A 873 7.05 12.03 -27.82
CA VAL A 873 5.60 11.83 -27.82
C VAL A 873 5.11 11.45 -26.42
N MET A 874 4.29 12.30 -25.80
CA MET A 874 3.91 12.18 -24.39
C MET A 874 2.48 11.67 -24.16
N ASP A 875 1.81 11.22 -25.22
CA ASP A 875 0.39 10.82 -25.21
C ASP A 875 0.16 9.31 -25.07
N SER A 876 1.22 8.51 -25.01
CA SER A 876 1.14 7.06 -24.85
C SER A 876 0.77 6.65 -23.42
N GLU A 877 -0.33 5.90 -23.28
CA GLU A 877 -0.77 5.33 -22.00
C GLU A 877 0.27 4.41 -21.35
N GLU A 878 1.10 3.71 -22.14
CA GLU A 878 2.14 2.82 -21.64
C GLU A 878 3.47 3.51 -21.33
N SER A 879 3.66 4.76 -21.78
CA SER A 879 4.88 5.53 -21.47
C SER A 879 4.95 5.89 -19.99
N TYR A 880 6.09 6.32 -19.45
CA TYR A 880 6.17 6.94 -18.11
C TYR A 880 6.59 8.41 -18.21
N PRO A 881 6.18 9.29 -17.28
CA PRO A 881 6.73 10.64 -17.23
C PRO A 881 8.22 10.61 -16.90
N VAL A 882 8.94 11.64 -17.35
CA VAL A 882 10.40 11.70 -17.28
C VAL A 882 10.86 12.94 -16.53
N HIS A 883 12.08 12.91 -16.00
CA HIS A 883 12.74 14.08 -15.47
C HIS A 883 14.22 14.11 -15.86
N SER A 884 14.79 15.31 -15.90
CA SER A 884 16.18 15.54 -16.25
C SER A 884 17.10 14.96 -15.19
N LEU A 885 18.22 14.38 -15.62
CA LEU A 885 19.34 14.03 -14.74
C LEU A 885 20.13 15.28 -14.31
N ALA A 886 20.15 16.31 -15.17
CA ALA A 886 20.64 17.62 -14.80
C ALA A 886 19.83 18.21 -13.64
N ARG A 887 20.55 18.88 -12.72
CA ARG A 887 20.00 19.51 -11.52
C ARG A 887 20.12 21.03 -11.65
N PHE A 888 19.16 21.72 -11.08
CA PHE A 888 19.02 23.18 -11.12
C PHE A 888 18.81 23.73 -9.71
N ASN A 889 19.67 23.31 -8.76
CA ASN A 889 19.49 23.59 -7.32
C ASN A 889 19.58 25.08 -6.97
N ASP A 890 20.05 25.91 -7.89
CA ASP A 890 20.09 27.36 -7.79
C ASP A 890 19.18 28.08 -8.80
N LEU A 891 18.11 27.42 -9.25
CA LEU A 891 17.15 27.92 -10.24
C LEU A 891 16.72 29.38 -10.00
N ILE A 892 16.41 29.73 -8.74
CA ILE A 892 15.90 31.04 -8.33
C ILE A 892 16.93 31.82 -7.47
N LYS A 893 18.24 31.64 -7.69
CA LYS A 893 19.27 32.37 -6.92
C LYS A 893 19.82 33.62 -7.62
N HIS A 894 19.64 33.74 -8.93
CA HIS A 894 20.36 34.73 -9.75
C HIS A 894 19.37 35.59 -10.54
N GLU A 895 19.71 36.87 -10.71
CA GLU A 895 18.93 37.85 -11.50
C GLU A 895 19.61 38.17 -12.83
N GLY A 896 18.84 38.80 -13.73
CA GLY A 896 19.37 39.38 -14.96
C GLY A 896 20.09 38.35 -15.85
N PRO A 897 21.30 38.63 -16.37
CA PRO A 897 22.01 37.69 -17.24
C PRO A 897 22.43 36.36 -16.58
N GLY A 898 22.38 36.28 -15.25
CA GLY A 898 22.71 35.07 -14.48
C GLY A 898 21.52 34.11 -14.29
N ARG A 899 20.30 34.57 -14.58
CA ARG A 899 19.06 33.81 -14.38
C ARG A 899 18.93 32.64 -15.36
N TYR A 900 18.16 31.63 -14.98
CA TYR A 900 17.85 30.52 -15.88
C TYR A 900 16.78 30.91 -16.89
N ARG A 901 16.95 30.43 -18.12
CA ARG A 901 15.97 30.49 -19.20
C ARG A 901 15.54 29.09 -19.56
N LEU A 902 14.24 28.78 -19.43
CA LEU A 902 13.62 27.60 -20.03
C LEU A 902 12.96 28.02 -21.34
N ARG A 903 13.33 27.36 -22.43
CA ARG A 903 12.68 27.43 -23.74
C ARG A 903 12.19 26.06 -24.13
N PHE A 904 11.03 25.98 -24.73
CA PHE A 904 10.54 24.77 -25.36
C PHE A 904 9.57 25.09 -26.49
N HIS A 905 9.51 24.16 -27.44
CA HIS A 905 8.50 24.11 -28.47
C HIS A 905 7.62 22.86 -28.26
N VAL A 906 6.31 23.07 -28.19
CA VAL A 906 5.33 21.99 -27.99
C VAL A 906 4.20 22.07 -29.01
N THR A 907 3.78 20.91 -29.49
CA THR A 907 2.70 20.77 -30.45
C THR A 907 1.58 19.88 -29.88
N PRO A 908 0.30 20.18 -30.14
CA PRO A 908 -0.80 19.33 -29.69
C PRO A 908 -0.80 17.99 -30.45
N SER A 909 -1.04 16.88 -29.75
CA SER A 909 -1.20 15.57 -30.39
C SER A 909 -2.51 15.51 -31.20
N PRO A 910 -2.62 14.72 -32.28
CA PRO A 910 -3.89 14.47 -32.98
C PRO A 910 -5.05 14.02 -32.07
N THR A 911 -4.74 13.36 -30.95
CA THR A 911 -5.73 12.86 -29.96
C THR A 911 -6.41 13.98 -29.16
N THR A 912 -5.88 15.21 -29.20
CA THR A 912 -6.47 16.40 -28.56
C THR A 912 -7.88 16.70 -29.06
N LYS A 913 -8.23 16.31 -30.30
CA LYS A 913 -9.56 16.47 -30.90
C LYS A 913 -10.66 15.72 -30.14
N THR A 914 -10.30 14.59 -29.54
CA THR A 914 -11.22 13.72 -28.77
C THR A 914 -11.10 13.91 -27.26
N ALA A 915 -10.16 14.74 -26.80
CA ALA A 915 -9.91 14.97 -25.39
C ALA A 915 -11.06 15.75 -24.74
N ARG A 916 -11.40 15.41 -23.48
CA ARG A 916 -12.41 16.16 -22.72
C ARG A 916 -11.98 17.62 -22.56
N PRO A 917 -12.91 18.60 -22.59
CA PRO A 917 -12.57 20.01 -22.35
C PRO A 917 -11.72 20.18 -21.07
N GLY A 918 -10.54 20.77 -21.20
CA GLY A 918 -9.59 20.98 -20.09
C GLY A 918 -8.59 19.85 -19.83
N SER A 919 -8.58 18.76 -20.62
CA SER A 919 -7.60 17.66 -20.48
C SER A 919 -6.42 17.71 -21.45
N ALA A 920 -6.50 18.54 -22.49
CA ALA A 920 -5.41 18.74 -23.44
C ALA A 920 -4.42 19.81 -22.95
N SER A 921 -3.30 19.40 -22.37
CA SER A 921 -2.27 20.32 -21.89
C SER A 921 -0.85 19.76 -21.94
N PHE A 922 0.12 20.64 -22.18
CA PHE A 922 1.53 20.41 -21.90
C PHE A 922 1.81 20.66 -20.42
N ASN A 923 2.38 19.66 -19.73
CA ASN A 923 2.53 19.68 -18.28
C ASN A 923 3.99 19.45 -17.91
N PHE A 924 4.60 20.40 -17.21
CA PHE A 924 5.97 20.26 -16.71
C PHE A 924 6.12 20.80 -15.29
N SER A 925 7.18 20.37 -14.62
CA SER A 925 7.52 20.88 -13.29
C SER A 925 9.01 21.13 -13.11
N LEU A 926 9.34 22.09 -12.27
CA LEU A 926 10.65 22.22 -11.65
C LEU A 926 10.50 21.86 -10.18
N THR A 927 10.98 20.68 -9.80
CA THR A 927 10.59 20.06 -8.51
C THR A 927 11.70 19.20 -7.91
N ASN A 928 11.66 19.08 -6.59
CA ASN A 928 12.19 17.91 -5.87
C ASN A 928 11.02 16.96 -5.55
N SER A 929 10.87 15.87 -6.30
CA SER A 929 9.67 14.99 -6.24
C SER A 929 9.56 14.09 -4.98
N GLN A 930 9.88 14.60 -3.78
CA GLN A 930 9.77 13.87 -2.50
C GLN A 930 8.55 14.30 -1.67
N THR A 931 8.29 13.60 -0.56
CA THR A 931 7.30 13.99 0.47
C THR A 931 7.59 15.40 1.00
N SER A 932 6.55 16.21 1.25
CA SER A 932 6.67 17.66 1.51
C SER A 932 7.16 18.46 0.29
N VAL A 933 6.44 18.27 -0.82
CA VAL A 933 6.74 18.77 -2.16
C VAL A 933 7.07 20.27 -2.17
N THR A 934 8.26 20.60 -2.70
CA THR A 934 8.59 21.94 -3.17
C THR A 934 8.69 21.91 -4.71
N ARG A 935 7.87 22.71 -5.38
CA ARG A 935 7.78 22.70 -6.85
C ARG A 935 7.24 24.00 -7.42
N MET A 936 7.60 24.24 -8.68
CA MET A 936 6.80 25.01 -9.62
C MET A 936 6.17 24.04 -10.62
N LEU A 937 4.84 23.94 -10.64
CA LEU A 937 4.11 23.06 -11.55
C LEU A 937 3.31 23.89 -12.54
N TRP A 938 3.45 23.57 -13.82
CA TRP A 938 2.92 24.36 -14.92
C TRP A 938 2.05 23.51 -15.84
N TYR A 939 0.93 24.09 -16.27
CA TYR A 939 0.01 23.51 -17.24
C TYR A 939 -0.22 24.53 -18.36
N PHE A 940 0.13 24.16 -19.58
CA PHE A 940 -0.25 24.91 -20.78
C PHE A 940 -1.40 24.19 -21.47
N TYR A 941 -2.60 24.72 -21.34
CA TYR A 941 -3.79 24.20 -22.00
C TYR A 941 -3.87 24.72 -23.44
N PHE A 942 -4.00 23.81 -24.39
CA PHE A 942 -4.23 24.15 -25.79
C PHE A 942 -5.67 24.66 -26.00
N SER A 943 -5.92 25.36 -27.12
CA SER A 943 -7.28 25.70 -27.54
C SER A 943 -8.06 24.45 -27.99
N GLY A 944 -9.38 24.40 -27.78
CA GLY A 944 -10.22 23.26 -28.08
C GLY A 944 -11.73 23.52 -27.89
N PRO A 945 -12.60 22.49 -28.00
CA PRO A 945 -14.06 22.65 -28.04
C PRO A 945 -14.71 23.40 -26.87
N GLY A 946 -14.04 23.46 -25.71
CA GLY A 946 -14.48 24.24 -24.54
C GLY A 946 -13.51 25.33 -24.09
N ARG A 947 -12.48 25.63 -24.89
CA ARG A 947 -11.43 26.61 -24.57
C ARG A 947 -10.98 27.34 -25.84
N THR A 948 -11.49 28.55 -26.05
CA THR A 948 -11.24 29.32 -27.28
C THR A 948 -9.85 29.95 -27.34
N ARG A 949 -9.07 29.97 -26.24
CA ARG A 949 -7.71 30.51 -26.21
C ARG A 949 -6.79 29.63 -25.37
N PRO A 950 -5.50 29.51 -25.71
CA PRO A 950 -4.53 28.86 -24.83
C PRO A 950 -4.50 29.51 -23.45
N MET A 951 -4.21 28.70 -22.42
CA MET A 951 -4.14 29.17 -21.04
C MET A 951 -2.94 28.56 -20.34
N LEU A 952 -2.22 29.38 -19.59
CA LEU A 952 -1.17 28.97 -18.69
C LEU A 952 -1.69 28.93 -17.26
N SER A 953 -1.51 27.83 -16.54
CA SER A 953 -1.72 27.75 -15.09
C SER A 953 -0.42 27.42 -14.38
N CYS A 954 -0.24 28.00 -13.21
CA CYS A 954 0.89 27.74 -12.32
C CYS A 954 0.43 27.36 -10.91
N PHE A 955 1.13 26.42 -10.31
CA PHE A 955 0.97 26.00 -8.93
C PHE A 955 2.35 25.88 -8.26
N ASN A 956 2.65 26.81 -7.36
CA ASN A 956 3.89 26.84 -6.59
C ASN A 956 3.64 26.36 -5.17
N ASP A 957 4.32 25.30 -4.78
CA ASP A 957 4.23 24.71 -3.46
C ASP A 957 5.61 24.78 -2.79
N GLN A 958 5.67 25.08 -1.48
CA GLN A 958 6.89 24.95 -0.68
C GLN A 958 6.57 24.20 0.60
N SER A 959 7.28 23.11 0.84
CA SER A 959 7.06 22.22 1.99
C SER A 959 5.59 21.76 2.10
N GLY A 960 4.98 21.40 0.96
CA GLY A 960 3.59 20.93 0.88
C GLY A 960 2.52 22.02 1.03
N ILE A 961 2.90 23.29 1.18
CA ILE A 961 1.97 24.41 1.29
C ILE A 961 1.94 25.17 -0.04
N ARG A 962 0.74 25.38 -0.59
CA ARG A 962 0.51 26.24 -1.75
C ARG A 962 0.92 27.68 -1.41
N LYS A 963 1.98 28.16 -2.06
CA LYS A 963 2.47 29.55 -1.93
C LYS A 963 1.85 30.47 -2.96
N PHE A 964 1.62 29.97 -4.16
CA PHE A 964 1.03 30.76 -5.24
C PHE A 964 0.29 29.86 -6.22
N SER A 965 -0.87 30.28 -6.69
CA SER A 965 -1.52 29.69 -7.86
C SER A 965 -2.29 30.73 -8.65
N SER A 966 -2.18 30.67 -9.97
CA SER A 966 -2.89 31.56 -10.88
C SER A 966 -3.03 30.92 -12.26
N SER A 967 -3.93 31.46 -13.06
CA SER A 967 -4.14 31.10 -14.46
C SER A 967 -4.25 32.35 -15.34
N TRP A 968 -3.62 32.32 -16.52
CA TRP A 968 -3.60 33.42 -17.48
C TRP A 968 -3.99 32.91 -18.86
N ASN A 969 -4.98 33.55 -19.48
CA ASN A 969 -5.26 33.34 -20.90
C ASN A 969 -4.17 34.03 -21.74
N VAL A 970 -3.67 33.36 -22.77
CA VAL A 970 -2.70 33.94 -23.71
C VAL A 970 -3.48 34.78 -24.72
N LYS A 971 -3.68 36.07 -24.40
CA LYS A 971 -4.67 36.92 -25.07
C LYS A 971 -4.34 37.24 -26.53
N HIS A 972 -3.05 37.30 -26.87
CA HIS A 972 -2.53 37.65 -28.19
C HIS A 972 -2.51 36.47 -29.17
N LEU A 973 -2.70 35.24 -28.70
CA LEU A 973 -2.88 34.08 -29.57
C LEU A 973 -4.37 33.95 -29.94
N ALA A 974 -4.66 34.02 -31.24
CA ALA A 974 -6.03 33.98 -31.78
C ALA A 974 -6.73 32.65 -31.46
N ALA A 975 -8.07 32.65 -31.56
CA ALA A 975 -8.93 31.49 -31.26
C ALA A 975 -8.90 30.36 -32.31
N ASN A 976 -7.81 30.27 -33.08
CA ASN A 976 -7.64 29.26 -34.10
C ASN A 976 -7.08 27.98 -33.45
N ARG A 977 -7.67 26.84 -33.82
CA ARG A 977 -7.45 25.53 -33.19
C ARG A 977 -6.03 25.03 -33.44
N GLU A 978 -5.48 24.30 -32.47
CA GLU A 978 -4.35 23.37 -32.67
C GLU A 978 -3.03 24.02 -33.15
N ARG A 979 -2.65 25.19 -32.61
CA ARG A 979 -1.34 25.78 -32.89
C ARG A 979 -0.25 25.30 -31.93
N ASP A 980 0.94 25.20 -32.52
CA ASP A 980 2.23 25.10 -31.87
C ASP A 980 2.46 26.23 -30.86
N LEU A 981 3.26 25.96 -29.83
CA LEU A 981 3.59 26.93 -28.80
C LEU A 981 5.10 26.98 -28.56
N TRP A 982 5.66 28.16 -28.80
CA TRP A 982 7.03 28.53 -28.51
C TRP A 982 7.06 29.34 -27.22
N CYS A 983 7.56 28.76 -26.13
CA CYS A 983 7.48 29.37 -24.81
C CYS A 983 8.86 29.70 -24.25
N THR A 984 9.00 30.87 -23.64
CA THR A 984 10.20 31.26 -22.88
C THR A 984 9.83 31.63 -21.44
N PHE A 985 10.58 31.06 -20.49
CA PHE A 985 10.47 31.33 -19.07
C PHE A 985 11.79 31.88 -18.55
N TYR A 986 11.73 32.91 -17.74
CA TYR A 986 12.85 33.41 -16.95
C TYR A 986 12.55 33.27 -15.46
N PHE A 987 13.48 32.65 -14.74
CA PHE A 987 13.36 32.39 -13.30
C PHE A 987 14.30 33.30 -12.52
N ASP A 988 13.75 34.35 -11.92
CA ASP A 988 14.45 35.26 -11.01
C ASP A 988 14.20 34.84 -9.54
N PRO A 989 14.87 35.45 -8.53
CA PRO A 989 14.71 35.05 -7.14
C PRO A 989 13.34 35.29 -6.52
N THR A 990 12.55 36.18 -7.10
CA THR A 990 11.22 36.51 -6.59
C THR A 990 10.13 36.43 -7.64
N GLU A 991 10.47 36.42 -8.92
CA GLU A 991 9.55 36.56 -10.04
C GLU A 991 9.80 35.50 -11.12
N VAL A 992 8.73 35.08 -11.81
CA VAL A 992 8.85 34.37 -13.09
C VAL A 992 8.23 35.21 -14.19
N THR A 993 8.99 35.45 -15.26
CA THR A 993 8.51 36.09 -16.49
C THR A 993 8.26 35.03 -17.55
N VAL A 994 7.10 35.07 -18.21
CA VAL A 994 6.68 34.08 -19.22
C VAL A 994 6.26 34.74 -20.52
N PHE A 995 6.81 34.26 -21.63
CA PHE A 995 6.45 34.61 -23.00
C PHE A 995 5.95 33.38 -23.75
N ALA A 996 4.99 33.56 -24.65
CA ALA A 996 4.49 32.51 -25.53
C ALA A 996 4.12 33.08 -26.90
N ALA A 997 4.48 32.38 -27.97
CA ALA A 997 4.18 32.75 -29.35
C ALA A 997 3.81 31.51 -30.18
N ALA A 998 3.18 31.73 -31.34
CA ALA A 998 2.78 30.65 -32.25
C ALA A 998 3.84 30.32 -33.30
N ASP A 999 4.69 31.28 -33.66
CA ASP A 999 5.56 31.21 -34.82
C ASP A 999 7.00 31.62 -34.41
N GLY A 1000 7.68 30.73 -33.67
CA GLY A 1000 9.03 30.96 -33.15
C GLY A 1000 9.07 31.67 -31.78
N TYR A 1001 10.25 31.68 -31.14
CA TYR A 1001 10.44 32.38 -29.87
C TYR A 1001 10.41 33.91 -30.01
N ASP A 1002 9.45 34.56 -29.36
CA ASP A 1002 9.36 36.02 -29.22
C ASP A 1002 9.34 36.41 -27.74
N GLU A 1003 10.35 37.18 -27.31
CA GLU A 1003 10.51 37.69 -25.93
C GLU A 1003 10.16 39.17 -25.81
N SER A 1004 9.44 39.73 -26.79
CA SER A 1004 8.92 41.10 -26.73
C SER A 1004 7.68 41.21 -25.87
N GLU A 1005 7.31 42.43 -25.47
CA GLU A 1005 6.07 42.72 -24.75
C GLU A 1005 4.81 42.25 -25.49
N LYS A 1006 4.87 42.08 -26.83
CA LYS A 1006 3.74 41.56 -27.63
C LYS A 1006 3.41 40.10 -27.33
N SER A 1007 4.42 39.34 -26.87
CA SER A 1007 4.30 37.91 -26.57
C SER A 1007 4.30 37.61 -25.07
N LEU A 1008 4.28 38.65 -24.22
CA LEU A 1008 4.26 38.50 -22.77
C LEU A 1008 2.93 37.90 -22.28
N VAL A 1009 3.01 36.80 -21.54
CA VAL A 1009 1.86 36.15 -20.90
C VAL A 1009 1.64 36.72 -19.50
N CYS A 1010 2.69 36.71 -18.68
CA CYS A 1010 2.63 37.20 -17.30
C CYS A 1010 4.01 37.48 -16.69
N ARG A 1011 4.01 38.36 -15.67
CA ARG A 1011 5.04 38.51 -14.64
C ARG A 1011 4.37 38.34 -13.29
N TYR A 1012 4.88 37.45 -12.43
CA TYR A 1012 4.30 37.27 -11.11
C TYR A 1012 5.32 36.84 -10.06
N LYS A 1013 5.03 37.19 -8.81
CA LYS A 1013 5.86 36.81 -7.66
C LYS A 1013 5.55 35.39 -7.22
N HIS A 1014 6.55 34.50 -7.24
CA HIS A 1014 6.33 33.07 -7.03
C HIS A 1014 6.18 32.65 -5.55
N GLY A 1015 6.62 33.47 -4.60
CA GLY A 1015 6.49 33.23 -3.16
C GLY A 1015 7.38 32.12 -2.58
N LEU A 1016 8.12 31.39 -3.41
CA LEU A 1016 9.16 30.42 -3.02
C LEU A 1016 10.44 31.13 -2.53
N SER A 1017 11.08 30.59 -1.50
CA SER A 1017 12.32 31.12 -0.92
C SER A 1017 13.50 30.14 -0.99
N ASN A 1018 13.23 28.84 -1.01
CA ASN A 1018 14.27 27.82 -1.15
C ASN A 1018 13.72 26.59 -1.88
N MET A 1019 13.95 26.53 -3.18
CA MET A 1019 13.50 25.39 -3.98
C MET A 1019 14.22 24.10 -3.60
N ALA A 1020 15.52 24.14 -3.33
CA ALA A 1020 16.34 22.96 -3.05
C ALA A 1020 16.28 22.46 -1.60
N ALA A 1021 15.42 23.05 -0.75
CA ALA A 1021 15.34 22.74 0.69
C ALA A 1021 15.13 21.24 0.98
N ASN A 1022 14.37 20.56 0.14
CA ASN A 1022 13.95 19.16 0.33
C ASN A 1022 14.54 18.24 -0.76
N GLY A 1023 15.72 18.57 -1.29
CA GLY A 1023 16.42 17.81 -2.32
C GLY A 1023 16.55 18.56 -3.65
N SER A 1024 17.18 17.90 -4.62
CA SER A 1024 17.57 18.51 -5.89
C SER A 1024 16.40 18.86 -6.80
N ILE A 1025 16.55 19.96 -7.54
CA ILE A 1025 15.57 20.44 -8.51
C ILE A 1025 15.88 19.85 -9.89
N ASN A 1026 14.93 19.12 -10.44
CA ASN A 1026 14.98 18.59 -11.80
C ASN A 1026 13.82 19.16 -12.63
N LEU A 1027 13.98 19.20 -13.95
CA LEU A 1027 12.90 19.48 -14.89
C LEU A 1027 12.15 18.17 -15.19
N GLY A 1028 10.85 18.14 -14.92
CA GLY A 1028 9.99 16.98 -15.17
C GLY A 1028 8.96 17.24 -16.26
N LEU A 1029 8.72 16.27 -17.13
CA LEU A 1029 7.68 16.26 -18.16
C LEU A 1029 6.65 15.18 -17.84
N PHE A 1030 5.37 15.55 -17.78
CA PHE A 1030 4.28 14.63 -17.45
C PHE A 1030 3.57 14.12 -18.70
N LYS A 1031 2.81 13.03 -18.57
CA LYS A 1031 1.97 12.58 -19.68
C LYS A 1031 0.94 13.64 -20.07
N GLY A 1032 0.67 13.73 -21.37
CA GLY A 1032 -0.37 14.59 -21.93
C GLY A 1032 -0.43 14.47 -23.44
N PRO A 1033 -1.54 14.88 -24.07
CA PRO A 1033 -1.73 14.77 -25.52
C PRO A 1033 -0.93 15.85 -26.28
N TYR A 1034 0.40 15.77 -26.22
CA TYR A 1034 1.32 16.71 -26.83
C TYR A 1034 2.62 16.04 -27.29
N ARG A 1035 3.36 16.75 -28.13
CA ARG A 1035 4.74 16.42 -28.52
C ARG A 1035 5.68 17.57 -28.15
N VAL A 1036 6.95 17.25 -27.92
CA VAL A 1036 8.04 18.22 -27.67
C VAL A 1036 9.20 17.88 -28.59
N ASP A 1037 9.58 18.77 -29.48
CA ASP A 1037 10.73 18.61 -30.37
C ASP A 1037 11.97 19.34 -29.87
N GLU A 1038 11.83 20.41 -29.08
CA GLU A 1038 12.98 21.00 -28.42
C GLU A 1038 12.71 21.51 -27.01
N ILE A 1039 13.74 21.39 -26.18
CA ILE A 1039 13.74 21.93 -24.83
C ILE A 1039 15.15 22.37 -24.41
N GLN A 1040 15.24 23.56 -23.84
CA GLN A 1040 16.49 24.15 -23.38
C GLN A 1040 16.27 24.81 -22.02
N LEU A 1041 16.95 24.34 -20.97
CA LEU A 1041 17.06 25.01 -19.68
C LEU A 1041 18.53 25.32 -19.39
N VAL A 1042 18.92 26.58 -19.57
CA VAL A 1042 20.31 27.05 -19.48
C VAL A 1042 20.39 28.45 -18.90
N ARG A 1043 21.60 28.90 -18.57
CA ARG A 1043 21.88 30.33 -18.38
C ARG A 1043 22.29 30.95 -19.71
N PRO A 1044 21.67 32.05 -20.17
CA PRO A 1044 21.96 32.65 -21.47
C PRO A 1044 23.44 32.98 -21.72
N ARG A 1045 24.25 33.22 -20.67
CA ARG A 1045 25.70 33.49 -20.79
C ARG A 1045 26.59 32.24 -20.99
N GLN A 1046 26.04 31.02 -21.05
CA GLN A 1046 26.81 29.77 -21.13
C GLN A 1046 26.67 28.99 -22.46
N GLN A 1047 26.12 29.58 -23.52
CA GLN A 1047 26.22 28.96 -24.85
C GLN A 1047 27.68 29.06 -25.34
N PRO A 1048 28.34 27.94 -25.67
CA PRO A 1048 29.48 28.01 -26.59
C PRO A 1048 28.95 28.64 -27.88
N LYS A 1049 29.72 29.58 -28.45
CA LYS A 1049 29.45 30.08 -29.80
C LYS A 1049 29.37 28.95 -30.82
#